data_AF-A0A7Y2XPT8-F1
#
_entry.id   AF-A0A7Y2XPT8-F1
#
_cell.length_a   1.000
_cell.length_b   1.000
_cell.length_c   1.000
_cell.angle_alpha   90.00
_cell.angle_beta   90.00
_cell.angle_gamma   90.00
#
_symmetry.space_group_name_H-M   'P 1'
#
loop_
_entity.id
_entity.type
_entity.pdbx_description
1 polymer ?
#
loop_
_entity_poly.entity_id
_entity_poly.type
_entity_poly.pdbx_seq_one_letter_code
_entity_poly.pdbx_strand_id
1 'polypeptide(L)'
;KGNTVVVVEHEETVMKASDHLVDLGPGAGEHGGQIVAALSGRQAQQKTIARKHPQSETLPYLSGKSEIQVPKSRRKPQKSLKITGASRHNIKNLDLKLPLGVFTCLTGVSGSGKSTLAHDVIYLNLAKKLGITASDEAAPIREIAGAENLSSVERVDQSPLTRTPRSTPAVHAGAFDAIRQLFALTPEARELRLTPGYFSFNSGTGRCQRCLGNGFEKVEMQFLSDLFITCPECDGKRYTTKAMEIKYRGRSIAETLQMTIAEAVTEAANTTPSSNKDKSLLKKIQTSLSPLIDVGLGYLRLGQPLNTLSGGESQRLKLCKILAEANKSDSKLLILDEPTTGLHFSDIEKLLEVFHRLVDAGHSLLVIEHNLDVIRSADHIIDLGPGPGEDGGQITFTGTPEQILKAKTETAKTLTLTHSRHASKKTNNNQHITNNRNAICVSGAREHNLKNISVDIPRDELVVVTGLSGSGKSTLAFDIIFAEGQRRFLDSMSPYARQFAGQIEKPDVDRIIGLPPTVAIEQRVSRGGGKSTTGTVTEIYHFLRLLYAKLGIQHCPESGEPVISQTIDSIEQQITKLRRKHKKLLILAPLIRARKGYHTDVAATAAKKGITQLLVDGKIVDTEGFQPLKRYQPHDIFAICNDTSQAILLGRGNCNAIPQSQITNYQSQMQSFSTARVSPVTGKSFEEPDPHHFSFNSHRGWCPSCRGYGVAATSGRLAKKNHSYNSELEAEIHEDLENQGAKSDIQNSNPCP
;
A
#
# COMPACT_ATOMS: atom_id res chain seq x y z
N LYS A 1 25.52 17.28 -7.51
CA LYS A 1 26.99 17.33 -7.27
C LYS A 1 27.19 17.50 -5.77
N GLY A 2 28.01 16.66 -5.13
CA GLY A 2 28.17 16.65 -3.66
C GLY A 2 27.03 15.93 -2.90
N ASN A 3 26.29 15.05 -3.59
CA ASN A 3 25.24 14.22 -3.01
C ASN A 3 25.55 12.76 -3.30
N THR A 4 25.32 11.89 -2.33
CA THR A 4 25.25 10.43 -2.55
C THR A 4 23.87 10.07 -3.08
N VAL A 5 23.82 9.32 -4.18
CA VAL A 5 22.55 8.86 -4.77
C VAL A 5 22.47 7.36 -4.60
N VAL A 6 21.60 6.90 -3.70
CA VAL A 6 21.34 5.46 -3.47
C VAL A 6 20.08 5.09 -4.24
N VAL A 7 20.20 4.20 -5.22
CA VAL A 7 19.10 3.79 -6.12
C VAL A 7 18.85 2.30 -5.95
N VAL A 8 17.61 1.91 -5.65
CA VAL A 8 17.19 0.50 -5.72
C VAL A 8 16.81 0.19 -7.16
N GLU A 9 17.57 -0.67 -7.84
CA GLU A 9 17.39 -0.90 -9.28
C GLU A 9 17.80 -2.30 -9.76
N HIS A 10 17.26 -2.67 -10.92
CA HIS A 10 17.39 -3.93 -11.64
C HIS A 10 17.65 -3.72 -13.15
N GLU A 11 17.57 -2.50 -13.71
CA GLU A 11 17.95 -2.25 -15.11
C GLU A 11 19.47 -2.37 -15.27
N GLU A 12 19.87 -3.22 -16.23
CA GLU A 12 21.26 -3.52 -16.53
C GLU A 12 22.09 -2.27 -16.84
N THR A 13 21.50 -1.31 -17.56
CA THR A 13 22.17 -0.08 -17.98
C THR A 13 22.54 0.80 -16.78
N VAL A 14 21.63 0.93 -15.82
CA VAL A 14 21.82 1.70 -14.57
C VAL A 14 22.86 1.02 -13.70
N MET A 15 22.77 -0.30 -13.52
CA MET A 15 23.76 -1.08 -12.77
C MET A 15 25.17 -0.94 -13.37
N LYS A 16 25.30 -1.00 -14.71
CA LYS A 16 26.59 -0.83 -15.40
C LYS A 16 27.14 0.60 -15.32
N ALA A 17 26.26 1.59 -15.19
CA ALA A 17 26.63 3.00 -15.05
C ALA A 17 26.95 3.41 -13.60
N SER A 18 26.61 2.57 -12.62
CA SER A 18 26.88 2.82 -11.20
C SER A 18 28.37 2.96 -10.88
N ASP A 19 28.68 3.80 -9.89
CA ASP A 19 30.02 3.88 -9.31
C ASP A 19 30.25 2.69 -8.36
N HIS A 20 29.22 2.35 -7.58
CA HIS A 20 29.20 1.25 -6.64
C HIS A 20 27.93 0.41 -6.76
N LEU A 21 28.06 -0.91 -6.62
CA LEU A 21 26.97 -1.88 -6.64
C LEU A 21 26.94 -2.66 -5.32
N VAL A 22 25.77 -2.68 -4.68
CA VAL A 22 25.45 -3.51 -3.52
C VAL A 22 24.38 -4.52 -3.93
N ASP A 23 24.68 -5.81 -3.84
CA ASP A 23 23.76 -6.89 -4.17
C ASP A 23 23.26 -7.59 -2.91
N LEU A 24 21.93 -7.68 -2.76
CA LEU A 24 21.26 -8.38 -1.67
C LEU A 24 20.66 -9.72 -2.12
N GLY A 25 20.97 -10.77 -1.37
CA GLY A 25 20.52 -12.13 -1.62
C GLY A 25 20.80 -13.04 -0.43
N PRO A 26 21.09 -14.35 -0.66
CA PRO A 26 21.07 -15.05 -1.96
C PRO A 26 19.65 -15.28 -2.51
N GLY A 27 18.61 -15.24 -1.66
CA GLY A 27 17.22 -15.51 -2.01
C GLY A 27 16.27 -14.33 -1.81
N ALA A 28 14.98 -14.60 -2.03
CA ALA A 28 13.86 -13.73 -1.66
C ALA A 28 13.34 -14.08 -0.26
N GLY A 29 12.65 -13.14 0.40
CA GLY A 29 12.07 -13.37 1.72
C GLY A 29 13.13 -13.83 2.72
N GLU A 30 12.83 -14.82 3.54
CA GLU A 30 13.72 -15.28 4.62
C GLU A 30 15.06 -15.86 4.15
N HIS A 31 15.18 -16.23 2.87
CA HIS A 31 16.44 -16.65 2.24
C HIS A 31 17.29 -15.48 1.74
N GLY A 32 16.78 -14.26 1.84
CA GLY A 32 17.47 -13.01 1.52
C GLY A 32 18.00 -12.30 2.76
N GLY A 33 18.09 -10.98 2.67
CA GLY A 33 18.48 -10.12 3.79
C GLY A 33 19.96 -10.15 4.12
N GLN A 34 20.80 -10.63 3.21
CA GLN A 34 22.26 -10.62 3.32
C GLN A 34 22.88 -9.86 2.14
N ILE A 35 24.05 -9.27 2.36
CA ILE A 35 24.85 -8.67 1.28
C ILE A 35 25.72 -9.77 0.68
N VAL A 36 25.42 -10.14 -0.56
CA VAL A 36 26.17 -11.18 -1.28
C VAL A 36 27.35 -10.61 -2.06
N ALA A 37 27.27 -9.32 -2.41
CA ALA A 37 28.34 -8.58 -3.05
C ALA A 37 28.25 -7.08 -2.74
N ALA A 38 29.39 -6.43 -2.48
CA ALA A 38 29.51 -4.97 -2.42
C ALA A 38 30.84 -4.60 -3.09
N LEU A 39 30.79 -3.94 -4.24
CA LEU A 39 31.95 -3.72 -5.11
C LEU A 39 31.70 -2.55 -6.08
N SER A 40 32.77 -2.05 -6.70
CA SER A 40 32.62 -0.99 -7.71
C SER A 40 31.84 -1.47 -8.93
N GLY A 41 31.08 -0.58 -9.59
CA GLY A 41 30.30 -0.92 -10.79
C GLY A 41 31.16 -1.47 -11.93
N ARG A 42 32.45 -1.09 -12.00
CA ARG A 42 33.43 -1.67 -12.95
C ARG A 42 33.81 -3.11 -12.61
N GLN A 43 33.94 -3.46 -11.33
CA GLN A 43 34.23 -4.82 -10.90
C GLN A 43 33.04 -5.75 -11.19
N ALA A 44 31.81 -5.26 -11.07
CA ALA A 44 30.58 -6.03 -11.28
C ALA A 44 30.43 -6.55 -12.72
N GLN A 45 31.13 -5.94 -13.67
CA GLN A 45 31.11 -6.28 -15.10
C GLN A 45 32.22 -7.26 -15.49
N GLN A 46 33.12 -7.64 -14.57
CA GLN A 46 34.22 -8.55 -14.88
C GLN A 46 33.70 -9.98 -15.08
N LYS A 47 34.10 -10.64 -16.17
CA LYS A 47 33.67 -12.02 -16.49
C LYS A 47 33.92 -13.05 -15.37
N THR A 48 34.92 -12.83 -14.53
CA THR A 48 35.29 -13.74 -13.43
C THR A 48 34.57 -13.42 -12.11
N ILE A 49 33.85 -12.31 -12.01
CA ILE A 49 33.29 -11.82 -10.73
C ILE A 49 32.21 -12.76 -10.17
N ALA A 50 31.38 -13.34 -11.04
CA ALA A 50 30.35 -14.30 -10.65
C ALA A 50 30.93 -15.59 -10.03
N ARG A 51 32.20 -15.94 -10.32
CA ARG A 51 32.88 -17.06 -9.64
C ARG A 51 33.36 -16.68 -8.24
N LYS A 52 33.68 -15.41 -8.01
CA LYS A 52 34.11 -14.89 -6.71
C LYS A 52 32.94 -14.68 -5.75
N HIS A 53 31.76 -14.40 -6.29
CA HIS A 53 30.51 -14.22 -5.53
C HIS A 53 29.45 -15.23 -6.01
N PRO A 54 29.59 -16.53 -5.69
CA PRO A 54 28.70 -17.58 -6.19
C PRO A 54 27.26 -17.49 -5.65
N GLN A 55 27.04 -16.72 -4.58
CA GLN A 55 25.73 -16.47 -3.97
C GLN A 55 24.96 -15.31 -4.62
N SER A 56 25.59 -14.59 -5.56
CA SER A 56 24.94 -13.50 -6.28
C SER A 56 24.15 -14.02 -7.47
N GLU A 57 22.86 -13.74 -7.48
CA GLU A 57 21.98 -14.00 -8.62
C GLU A 57 22.07 -12.90 -9.69
N THR A 58 22.58 -11.71 -9.35
CA THR A 58 22.67 -10.57 -10.28
C THR A 58 23.95 -10.57 -11.13
N LEU A 59 25.10 -10.87 -10.52
CA LEU A 59 26.40 -10.83 -11.19
C LEU A 59 26.54 -11.77 -12.41
N PRO A 60 25.92 -12.97 -12.45
CA PRO A 60 25.89 -13.81 -13.64
C PRO A 60 25.29 -13.10 -14.87
N TYR A 61 24.22 -12.31 -14.69
CA TYR A 61 23.60 -11.54 -15.76
C TYR A 61 24.50 -10.36 -16.19
N LEU A 62 25.02 -9.58 -15.23
CA LEU A 62 25.89 -8.42 -15.53
C LEU A 62 27.20 -8.82 -16.23
N SER A 63 27.73 -10.00 -15.92
CA SER A 63 28.96 -10.54 -16.52
C SER A 63 28.72 -11.25 -17.86
N GLY A 64 27.46 -11.42 -18.28
CA GLY A 64 27.06 -12.14 -19.50
C GLY A 64 27.25 -13.66 -19.40
N LYS A 65 27.30 -14.22 -18.18
CA LYS A 65 27.36 -15.67 -17.94
C LYS A 65 25.96 -16.30 -18.01
N SER A 66 24.95 -15.57 -17.57
CA SER A 66 23.54 -15.93 -17.66
C SER A 66 22.82 -14.91 -18.53
N GLU A 67 21.88 -15.37 -19.35
CA GLU A 67 21.00 -14.53 -20.17
C GLU A 67 19.62 -15.16 -20.20
N ILE A 68 18.58 -14.34 -20.30
CA ILE A 68 17.21 -14.82 -20.46
C ILE A 68 17.08 -15.44 -21.84
N GLN A 69 16.67 -16.72 -21.90
CA GLN A 69 16.63 -17.45 -23.16
C GLN A 69 15.54 -16.94 -24.10
N VAL A 70 15.95 -16.59 -25.32
CA VAL A 70 15.00 -16.22 -26.38
C VAL A 70 14.35 -17.49 -26.97
N PRO A 71 13.02 -17.52 -27.17
CA PRO A 71 12.35 -18.65 -27.80
C PRO A 71 12.94 -19.00 -29.17
N LYS A 72 13.23 -20.29 -29.39
CA LYS A 72 13.82 -20.79 -30.66
C LYS A 72 12.87 -20.65 -31.85
N SER A 73 11.56 -20.65 -31.61
CA SER A 73 10.51 -20.48 -32.60
C SER A 73 9.43 -19.55 -32.08
N ARG A 74 8.85 -18.76 -32.99
CA ARG A 74 7.73 -17.84 -32.72
C ARG A 74 6.42 -18.54 -33.05
N ARG A 75 5.40 -18.37 -32.21
CA ARG A 75 4.04 -18.84 -32.49
C ARG A 75 3.47 -18.08 -33.69
N LYS A 76 2.74 -18.79 -34.57
CA LYS A 76 2.04 -18.16 -35.69
C LYS A 76 0.61 -17.84 -35.27
N PRO A 77 0.13 -16.59 -35.44
CA PRO A 77 -1.23 -16.25 -35.08
C PRO A 77 -2.24 -16.94 -35.98
N GLN A 78 -3.24 -17.58 -35.38
CA GLN A 78 -4.33 -18.23 -36.11
C GLN A 78 -5.51 -17.28 -36.38
N LYS A 79 -5.68 -16.28 -35.53
CA LYS A 79 -6.80 -15.33 -35.54
C LYS A 79 -6.26 -13.91 -35.34
N SER A 80 -7.08 -12.91 -35.62
CA SER A 80 -6.72 -11.50 -35.39
C SER A 80 -7.93 -10.67 -35.03
N LEU A 81 -7.74 -9.71 -34.13
CA LEU A 81 -8.67 -8.61 -33.87
C LEU A 81 -8.32 -7.44 -34.77
N LYS A 82 -9.32 -6.88 -35.46
CA LYS A 82 -9.17 -5.69 -36.31
C LYS A 82 -9.97 -4.55 -35.71
N ILE A 83 -9.35 -3.39 -35.55
CA ILE A 83 -9.98 -2.14 -35.15
C ILE A 83 -9.67 -1.10 -36.22
N THR A 84 -10.67 -0.39 -36.72
CA THR A 84 -10.48 0.62 -37.78
C THR A 84 -10.90 2.01 -37.33
N GLY A 85 -10.19 3.02 -37.82
CA GLY A 85 -10.47 4.43 -37.60
C GLY A 85 -10.45 4.88 -36.13
N ALA A 86 -9.61 4.25 -35.30
CA ALA A 86 -9.51 4.60 -33.88
C ALA A 86 -8.96 6.01 -33.70
N SER A 87 -9.61 6.82 -32.86
CA SER A 87 -9.19 8.19 -32.59
C SER A 87 -9.33 8.55 -31.11
N ARG A 88 -8.23 8.90 -30.45
CA ARG A 88 -8.20 9.37 -29.05
C ARG A 88 -6.85 10.03 -28.77
N HIS A 89 -6.85 11.19 -28.12
CA HIS A 89 -5.64 11.95 -27.80
C HIS A 89 -4.77 12.19 -29.05
N ASN A 90 -3.55 11.67 -29.09
CA ASN A 90 -2.64 11.79 -30.23
C ASN A 90 -2.85 10.71 -31.31
N ILE A 91 -3.66 9.67 -31.06
CA ILE A 91 -4.02 8.67 -32.08
C ILE A 91 -5.12 9.28 -32.97
N LYS A 92 -4.86 9.39 -34.28
CA LYS A 92 -5.75 9.99 -35.27
C LYS A 92 -6.06 9.00 -36.40
N ASN A 93 -7.30 8.48 -36.44
CA ASN A 93 -7.79 7.55 -37.46
C ASN A 93 -6.86 6.34 -37.72
N LEU A 94 -6.49 5.64 -36.65
CA LEU A 94 -5.57 4.51 -36.68
C LEU A 94 -6.30 3.18 -36.95
N ASP A 95 -5.76 2.40 -37.89
CA ASP A 95 -6.17 1.01 -38.12
C ASP A 95 -5.18 0.05 -37.46
N LEU A 96 -5.71 -0.90 -36.67
CA LEU A 96 -4.94 -1.89 -35.92
C LEU A 96 -5.39 -3.30 -36.32
N LYS A 97 -4.40 -4.17 -36.60
CA LYS A 97 -4.60 -5.62 -36.67
C LYS A 97 -3.77 -6.30 -35.58
N LEU A 98 -4.42 -6.67 -34.48
CA LEU A 98 -3.81 -7.36 -33.35
C LEU A 98 -3.89 -8.88 -33.55
N PRO A 99 -2.76 -9.60 -33.62
CA PRO A 99 -2.77 -11.06 -33.68
C PRO A 99 -3.27 -11.68 -32.36
N LEU A 100 -4.03 -12.76 -32.44
CA LEU A 100 -4.57 -13.50 -31.30
C LEU A 100 -3.91 -14.90 -31.19
N GLY A 101 -3.87 -15.42 -29.97
CA GLY A 101 -3.24 -16.70 -29.62
C GLY A 101 -1.71 -16.64 -29.58
N VAL A 102 -1.14 -15.45 -29.43
CA VAL A 102 0.31 -15.20 -29.40
C VAL A 102 0.66 -14.19 -28.32
N PHE A 103 1.93 -14.15 -27.95
CA PHE A 103 2.49 -13.10 -27.10
C PHE A 103 2.84 -11.85 -27.94
N THR A 104 2.04 -10.80 -27.84
CA THR A 104 2.28 -9.51 -28.52
C THR A 104 2.87 -8.48 -27.56
N CYS A 105 3.96 -7.84 -27.95
CA CYS A 105 4.55 -6.71 -27.21
C CYS A 105 4.24 -5.38 -27.91
N LEU A 106 3.71 -4.41 -27.16
CA LEU A 106 3.48 -3.04 -27.59
C LEU A 106 4.63 -2.15 -27.11
N THR A 107 5.38 -1.62 -28.07
CA THR A 107 6.63 -0.85 -27.85
C THR A 107 6.50 0.56 -28.42
N GLY A 108 7.49 1.42 -28.17
CA GLY A 108 7.52 2.80 -28.66
C GLY A 108 7.94 3.81 -27.59
N VAL A 109 8.35 5.02 -27.98
CA VAL A 109 8.83 6.05 -27.03
C VAL A 109 7.75 6.47 -26.02
N SER A 110 8.15 7.00 -24.87
CA SER A 110 7.19 7.55 -23.90
C SER A 110 6.35 8.65 -24.55
N GLY A 111 5.03 8.65 -24.30
CA GLY A 111 4.11 9.59 -24.96
C GLY A 111 3.74 9.26 -26.41
N SER A 112 4.19 8.14 -27.00
CA SER A 112 3.82 7.74 -28.37
C SER A 112 2.37 7.28 -28.54
N GLY A 113 1.62 7.11 -27.44
CA GLY A 113 0.22 6.65 -27.45
C GLY A 113 0.00 5.21 -27.01
N LYS A 114 1.00 4.50 -26.48
CA LYS A 114 0.90 3.08 -26.05
C LYS A 114 -0.27 2.81 -25.10
N SER A 115 -0.37 3.55 -24.01
CA SER A 115 -1.44 3.39 -23.02
C SER A 115 -2.81 3.73 -23.61
N THR A 116 -2.90 4.76 -24.47
CA THR A 116 -4.14 5.10 -25.20
C THR A 116 -4.56 3.98 -26.15
N LEU A 117 -3.61 3.36 -26.88
CA LEU A 117 -3.92 2.23 -27.75
C LEU A 117 -4.38 1.00 -26.96
N ALA A 118 -3.63 0.61 -25.94
CA ALA A 118 -3.95 -0.59 -25.16
C ALA A 118 -5.23 -0.43 -24.33
N HIS A 119 -5.44 0.72 -23.71
CA HIS A 119 -6.57 0.96 -22.82
C HIS A 119 -7.79 1.50 -23.57
N ASP A 120 -7.69 2.71 -24.12
CA ASP A 120 -8.87 3.43 -24.62
C ASP A 120 -9.38 2.82 -25.93
N VAL A 121 -8.45 2.39 -26.79
CA VAL A 121 -8.78 1.80 -28.09
C VAL A 121 -9.09 0.31 -27.97
N ILE A 122 -8.21 -0.51 -27.37
CA ILE A 122 -8.39 -1.97 -27.34
C ILE A 122 -9.29 -2.40 -26.17
N TYR A 123 -8.89 -2.13 -24.92
CA TYR A 123 -9.59 -2.63 -23.74
C TYR A 123 -11.04 -2.15 -23.65
N LEU A 124 -11.28 -0.83 -23.70
CA LEU A 124 -12.63 -0.28 -23.50
C LEU A 124 -13.60 -0.66 -24.64
N ASN A 125 -13.13 -0.70 -25.89
CA ASN A 125 -13.98 -1.13 -27.02
C ASN A 125 -14.31 -2.63 -26.95
N LEU A 126 -13.36 -3.49 -26.58
CA LEU A 126 -13.63 -4.91 -26.35
C LEU A 126 -14.56 -5.12 -25.16
N ALA A 127 -14.33 -4.43 -24.04
CA ALA A 127 -15.17 -4.51 -22.86
C ALA A 127 -16.62 -4.15 -23.21
N LYS A 128 -16.83 -3.04 -23.93
CA LYS A 128 -18.14 -2.63 -24.44
C LYS A 128 -18.78 -3.70 -25.35
N LYS A 129 -18.01 -4.29 -26.26
CA LYS A 129 -18.51 -5.32 -27.20
C LYS A 129 -18.87 -6.63 -26.51
N LEU A 130 -18.13 -7.00 -25.47
CA LEU A 130 -18.30 -8.23 -24.69
C LEU A 130 -19.26 -8.07 -23.48
N GLY A 131 -19.86 -6.89 -23.31
CA GLY A 131 -20.79 -6.62 -22.21
C GLY A 131 -20.12 -6.49 -20.83
N ILE A 132 -18.82 -6.24 -20.79
CA ILE A 132 -18.06 -6.01 -19.56
C ILE A 132 -18.19 -4.54 -19.16
N THR A 133 -18.61 -4.29 -17.93
CA THR A 133 -18.72 -2.94 -17.39
C THR A 133 -17.34 -2.31 -17.22
N ALA A 134 -17.09 -1.19 -17.88
CA ALA A 134 -15.92 -0.34 -17.68
C ALA A 134 -16.34 1.05 -17.16
N SER A 135 -15.45 1.73 -16.41
CA SER A 135 -15.71 3.06 -15.84
C SER A 135 -15.55 4.20 -16.85
N ASP A 136 -14.78 3.96 -17.91
CA ASP A 136 -14.30 4.99 -18.83
C ASP A 136 -14.95 4.83 -20.21
N GLU A 137 -15.08 5.94 -20.93
CA GLU A 137 -15.61 5.93 -22.29
C GLU A 137 -14.60 5.39 -23.30
N ALA A 138 -15.03 4.44 -24.12
CA ALA A 138 -14.22 3.88 -25.19
C ALA A 138 -13.85 4.93 -26.25
N ALA A 139 -12.66 4.78 -26.83
CA ALA A 139 -12.25 5.62 -27.96
C ALA A 139 -13.21 5.45 -29.15
N PRO A 140 -13.56 6.54 -29.86
CA PRO A 140 -14.25 6.47 -31.15
C PRO A 140 -13.51 5.54 -32.13
N ILE A 141 -14.24 4.57 -32.67
CA ILE A 141 -13.78 3.63 -33.70
C ILE A 141 -14.85 3.54 -34.80
N ARG A 142 -14.44 3.16 -36.01
CA ARG A 142 -15.37 2.85 -37.11
C ARG A 142 -15.92 1.44 -36.98
N GLU A 143 -15.03 0.47 -36.77
CA GLU A 143 -15.39 -0.94 -36.69
C GLU A 143 -14.44 -1.72 -35.77
N ILE A 144 -14.97 -2.75 -35.11
CA ILE A 144 -14.20 -3.78 -34.42
C ILE A 144 -14.67 -5.17 -34.89
N ALA A 145 -13.76 -5.94 -35.48
CA ALA A 145 -14.03 -7.28 -36.03
C ALA A 145 -13.07 -8.31 -35.42
N GLY A 146 -13.53 -9.55 -35.19
CA GLY A 146 -12.74 -10.59 -34.56
C GLY A 146 -12.88 -10.66 -33.04
N ALA A 147 -13.73 -9.82 -32.43
CA ALA A 147 -14.01 -9.83 -30.99
C ALA A 147 -14.73 -11.11 -30.54
N GLU A 148 -15.49 -11.74 -31.42
CA GLU A 148 -16.15 -13.04 -31.23
C GLU A 148 -15.17 -14.22 -30.99
N ASN A 149 -13.88 -14.01 -31.26
CA ASN A 149 -12.85 -15.00 -30.96
C ASN A 149 -12.38 -14.98 -29.51
N LEU A 150 -12.84 -14.01 -28.72
CA LEU A 150 -12.47 -13.80 -27.33
C LEU A 150 -13.72 -13.92 -26.44
N SER A 151 -13.59 -14.59 -25.31
CA SER A 151 -14.65 -14.68 -24.31
C SER A 151 -14.65 -13.49 -23.36
N SER A 152 -13.47 -12.92 -23.09
CA SER A 152 -13.29 -11.79 -22.18
C SER A 152 -11.99 -11.04 -22.47
N VAL A 153 -11.90 -9.82 -21.95
CA VAL A 153 -10.67 -9.02 -21.89
C VAL A 153 -10.41 -8.67 -20.43
N GLU A 154 -9.16 -8.82 -20.00
CA GLU A 154 -8.75 -8.55 -18.61
C GLU A 154 -7.47 -7.72 -18.58
N ARG A 155 -7.45 -6.68 -17.73
CA ARG A 155 -6.26 -5.88 -17.47
C ARG A 155 -5.57 -6.39 -16.22
N VAL A 156 -4.29 -6.71 -16.32
CA VAL A 156 -3.46 -7.16 -15.20
C VAL A 156 -2.38 -6.13 -14.93
N ASP A 157 -2.44 -5.50 -13.75
CA ASP A 157 -1.46 -4.50 -13.29
C ASP A 157 -0.81 -4.90 -11.96
N GLN A 158 0.22 -4.17 -11.56
CA GLN A 158 0.95 -4.36 -10.31
C GLN A 158 0.23 -3.78 -9.07
N SER A 159 -1.00 -3.26 -9.22
CA SER A 159 -1.71 -2.69 -8.08
C SER A 159 -2.02 -3.76 -7.02
N PRO A 160 -2.03 -3.42 -5.72
CA PRO A 160 -2.37 -4.37 -4.67
C PRO A 160 -3.74 -5.00 -4.95
N LEU A 161 -3.82 -6.33 -4.88
CA LEU A 161 -5.08 -7.05 -5.12
C LEU A 161 -6.15 -6.63 -4.11
N THR A 162 -5.75 -6.45 -2.85
CA THR A 162 -6.61 -5.95 -1.79
C THR A 162 -5.81 -4.99 -0.92
N ARG A 163 -6.50 -4.01 -0.33
CA ARG A 163 -5.91 -3.08 0.65
C ARG A 163 -6.06 -3.57 2.08
N THR A 164 -6.73 -4.71 2.29
CA THR A 164 -7.02 -5.23 3.62
C THR A 164 -5.95 -6.22 4.06
N PRO A 165 -5.55 -6.19 5.35
CA PRO A 165 -4.58 -7.15 5.86
C PRO A 165 -5.16 -8.57 6.05
N ARG A 166 -6.48 -8.73 5.84
CA ARG A 166 -7.19 -10.01 6.02
C ARG A 166 -7.04 -10.95 4.83
N SER A 167 -6.75 -10.41 3.65
CA SER A 167 -6.39 -11.25 2.52
C SER A 167 -4.96 -11.74 2.69
N THR A 168 -4.76 -13.04 2.52
CA THR A 168 -3.46 -13.71 2.61
C THR A 168 -3.32 -14.71 1.46
N PRO A 169 -2.11 -15.19 1.12
CA PRO A 169 -1.93 -16.21 0.10
C PRO A 169 -2.79 -17.46 0.36
N ALA A 170 -2.88 -17.92 1.61
CA ALA A 170 -3.70 -19.09 1.96
C ALA A 170 -5.20 -18.87 1.75
N VAL A 171 -5.71 -17.67 2.06
CA VAL A 171 -7.11 -17.31 1.80
C VAL A 171 -7.36 -17.18 0.29
N HIS A 172 -6.46 -16.50 -0.42
CA HIS A 172 -6.60 -16.24 -1.85
C HIS A 172 -6.56 -17.54 -2.68
N ALA A 173 -5.65 -18.46 -2.37
CA ALA A 173 -5.55 -19.77 -3.01
C ALA A 173 -6.67 -20.76 -2.61
N GLY A 174 -7.50 -20.42 -1.61
CA GLY A 174 -8.53 -21.31 -1.07
C GLY A 174 -8.00 -22.43 -0.17
N ALA A 175 -6.72 -22.42 0.20
CA ALA A 175 -6.10 -23.40 1.10
C ALA A 175 -6.51 -23.23 2.57
N PHE A 176 -6.83 -22.00 2.99
CA PHE A 176 -7.10 -21.68 4.39
C PHE A 176 -8.31 -22.43 4.97
N ASP A 177 -9.34 -22.70 4.17
CA ASP A 177 -10.47 -23.51 4.62
C ASP A 177 -10.07 -24.95 4.94
N ALA A 178 -9.21 -25.55 4.12
CA ALA A 178 -8.71 -26.90 4.37
C ALA A 178 -7.86 -26.95 5.65
N ILE A 179 -7.00 -25.94 5.86
CA ILE A 179 -6.19 -25.80 7.09
C ILE A 179 -7.10 -25.73 8.32
N ARG A 180 -8.12 -24.87 8.33
CA ARG A 180 -9.05 -24.76 9.47
C ARG A 180 -9.79 -26.06 9.76
N GLN A 181 -10.15 -26.81 8.71
CA GLN A 181 -10.78 -28.12 8.88
C GLN A 181 -9.82 -29.15 9.49
N LEU A 182 -8.53 -29.14 9.12
CA LEU A 182 -7.53 -30.01 9.74
C LEU A 182 -7.39 -29.77 11.25
N PHE A 183 -7.32 -28.50 11.67
CA PHE A 183 -7.26 -28.17 13.10
C PHE A 183 -8.50 -28.62 13.87
N ALA A 184 -9.69 -28.48 13.30
CA ALA A 184 -10.92 -28.96 13.91
C ALA A 184 -11.04 -30.51 13.96
N LEU A 185 -10.19 -31.24 13.22
CA LEU A 185 -10.14 -32.71 13.27
C LEU A 185 -9.19 -33.24 14.34
N THR A 186 -8.38 -32.39 14.99
CA THR A 186 -7.48 -32.80 16.08
C THR A 186 -8.27 -33.37 17.28
N PRO A 187 -7.72 -34.36 18.01
CA PRO A 187 -8.39 -34.93 19.19
C PRO A 187 -8.79 -33.86 20.21
N GLU A 188 -7.90 -32.92 20.50
CA GLU A 188 -8.08 -31.84 21.46
C GLU A 188 -9.22 -30.89 21.03
N ALA A 189 -9.28 -30.54 19.74
CA ALA A 189 -10.36 -29.70 19.21
C ALA A 189 -11.71 -30.42 19.25
N ARG A 190 -11.75 -31.73 19.01
CA ARG A 190 -12.99 -32.53 19.04
C ARG A 190 -13.54 -32.66 20.45
N GLU A 191 -12.68 -32.89 21.44
CA GLU A 191 -13.06 -32.96 22.85
C GLU A 191 -13.72 -31.64 23.29
N LEU A 192 -13.13 -30.51 22.89
CA LEU A 192 -13.64 -29.17 23.15
C LEU A 192 -14.78 -28.73 22.20
N ARG A 193 -15.24 -29.61 21.30
CA ARG A 193 -16.29 -29.36 20.30
C ARG A 193 -16.05 -28.10 19.43
N LEU A 194 -14.79 -27.82 19.12
CA LEU A 194 -14.40 -26.67 18.32
C LEU A 194 -14.65 -26.94 16.83
N THR A 195 -15.25 -25.96 16.15
CA THR A 195 -15.53 -26.04 14.71
C THR A 195 -14.43 -25.34 13.89
N PRO A 196 -14.36 -25.55 12.55
CA PRO A 196 -13.43 -24.80 11.69
C PRO A 196 -13.61 -23.28 11.77
N GLY A 197 -14.77 -22.80 12.24
CA GLY A 197 -15.03 -21.38 12.48
C GLY A 197 -14.16 -20.82 13.62
N TYR A 198 -13.88 -21.60 14.66
CA TYR A 198 -13.03 -21.17 15.80
C TYR A 198 -11.62 -20.75 15.34
N PHE A 199 -11.11 -21.47 14.34
CA PHE A 199 -9.79 -21.27 13.73
C PHE A 199 -9.75 -20.18 12.64
N SER A 200 -10.86 -19.48 12.39
CA SER A 200 -10.93 -18.36 11.44
C SER A 200 -10.46 -17.06 12.09
N PHE A 201 -9.42 -16.43 11.54
CA PHE A 201 -9.03 -15.08 11.98
C PHE A 201 -10.01 -13.98 11.49
N ASN A 202 -10.88 -14.28 10.51
CA ASN A 202 -11.85 -13.30 9.97
C ASN A 202 -13.11 -13.17 10.84
N SER A 203 -13.56 -14.26 11.47
CA SER A 203 -14.87 -14.34 12.12
C SER A 203 -14.94 -15.29 13.31
N GLY A 204 -13.84 -15.98 13.64
CA GLY A 204 -13.79 -16.98 14.71
C GLY A 204 -13.64 -16.38 16.10
N THR A 205 -14.24 -17.05 17.10
CA THR A 205 -14.04 -16.70 18.52
C THR A 205 -12.63 -17.01 19.03
N GLY A 206 -11.85 -17.83 18.30
CA GLY A 206 -10.44 -18.10 18.60
C GLY A 206 -9.47 -16.97 18.19
N ARG A 207 -9.93 -15.96 17.43
CA ARG A 207 -9.11 -14.81 17.02
C ARG A 207 -8.84 -13.86 18.19
N CYS A 208 -7.72 -13.14 18.11
CA CYS A 208 -7.42 -12.05 19.05
C CYS A 208 -8.52 -10.96 18.97
N GLN A 209 -9.11 -10.64 20.11
CA GLN A 209 -10.26 -9.73 20.18
C GLN A 209 -9.85 -8.27 19.98
N ARG A 210 -8.60 -7.93 20.32
CA ARG A 210 -8.09 -6.58 20.20
C ARG A 210 -7.81 -6.13 18.78
N CYS A 211 -7.09 -6.95 18.01
CA CYS A 211 -6.85 -6.65 16.59
C CYS A 211 -7.93 -7.23 15.66
N LEU A 212 -8.97 -7.88 16.22
CA LEU A 212 -10.02 -8.58 15.48
C LEU A 212 -9.46 -9.58 14.44
N GLY A 213 -8.32 -10.20 14.74
CA GLY A 213 -7.62 -11.14 13.88
C GLY A 213 -6.76 -10.52 12.76
N ASN A 214 -6.59 -9.19 12.72
CA ASN A 214 -5.71 -8.55 11.72
C ASN A 214 -4.21 -8.78 12.00
N GLY A 215 -3.84 -8.95 13.28
CA GLY A 215 -2.44 -9.06 13.73
C GLY A 215 -1.72 -7.71 13.84
N PHE A 216 -2.28 -6.65 13.26
CA PHE A 216 -1.75 -5.29 13.29
C PHE A 216 -2.86 -4.29 13.63
N GLU A 217 -2.48 -3.17 14.24
CA GLU A 217 -3.33 -2.02 14.49
C GLU A 217 -2.91 -0.87 13.56
N LYS A 218 -3.89 -0.27 12.90
CA LYS A 218 -3.67 0.94 12.10
C LYS A 218 -3.70 2.14 13.03
N VAL A 219 -2.59 2.86 13.12
CA VAL A 219 -2.46 4.10 13.87
C VAL A 219 -2.46 5.25 12.88
N GLU A 220 -3.50 6.09 13.00
CA GLU A 220 -3.61 7.32 12.23
C GLU A 220 -2.64 8.36 12.77
N MET A 221 -1.80 8.91 11.89
CA MET A 221 -0.77 9.89 12.25
C MET A 221 -1.21 11.30 11.86
N GLN A 222 -0.83 12.29 12.66
CA GLN A 222 -1.20 13.68 12.39
C GLN A 222 -0.39 14.32 11.26
N PHE A 223 0.80 13.79 10.94
CA PHE A 223 1.80 14.43 10.06
C PHE A 223 2.38 13.52 8.98
N LEU A 224 2.00 12.23 8.96
CA LEU A 224 2.58 11.20 8.11
C LEU A 224 1.49 10.25 7.62
N SER A 225 1.82 9.42 6.63
CA SER A 225 1.02 8.27 6.22
C SER A 225 0.71 7.34 7.42
N ASP A 226 -0.48 6.73 7.42
CA ASP A 226 -0.93 5.84 8.50
C ASP A 226 0.05 4.66 8.72
N LEU A 227 0.36 4.37 9.98
CA LEU A 227 1.29 3.32 10.37
C LEU A 227 0.55 2.05 10.79
N PHE A 228 1.07 0.88 10.41
CA PHE A 228 0.59 -0.42 10.87
C PHE A 228 1.55 -0.96 11.92
N ILE A 229 1.12 -1.00 13.18
CA ILE A 229 1.92 -1.49 14.29
C ILE A 229 1.49 -2.92 14.62
N THR A 230 2.42 -3.82 14.92
CA THR A 230 2.13 -5.18 15.37
C THR A 230 1.24 -5.14 16.62
N CYS A 231 0.17 -5.94 16.65
CA CYS A 231 -0.74 -5.99 17.78
C CYS A 231 0.00 -6.53 19.02
N PRO A 232 0.12 -5.78 20.13
CA PRO A 232 0.92 -6.20 21.27
C PRO A 232 0.23 -7.24 22.16
N GLU A 233 -1.05 -7.55 21.95
CA GLU A 233 -1.73 -8.64 22.69
C GLU A 233 -1.45 -10.01 22.08
N CYS A 234 -1.44 -10.10 20.74
CA CYS A 234 -1.18 -11.37 20.04
C CYS A 234 0.19 -11.43 19.39
N ASP A 235 0.97 -10.35 19.46
CA ASP A 235 2.29 -10.22 18.83
C ASP A 235 2.26 -10.61 17.35
N GLY A 236 1.28 -10.09 16.61
CA GLY A 236 1.08 -10.40 15.19
C GLY A 236 0.48 -11.78 14.88
N LYS A 237 0.32 -12.66 15.88
CA LYS A 237 -0.14 -14.06 15.68
C LYS A 237 -1.61 -14.19 15.32
N ARG A 238 -2.42 -13.14 15.48
CA ARG A 238 -3.87 -13.07 15.14
C ARG A 238 -4.82 -13.91 16.00
N TYR A 239 -4.31 -14.80 16.84
CA TYR A 239 -5.10 -15.74 17.64
C TYR A 239 -4.95 -15.51 19.15
N THR A 240 -5.92 -16.03 19.90
CA THR A 240 -5.86 -16.10 21.37
C THR A 240 -4.89 -17.20 21.81
N THR A 241 -4.40 -17.12 23.05
CA THR A 241 -3.55 -18.16 23.65
C THR A 241 -4.19 -19.54 23.61
N LYS A 242 -5.48 -19.66 23.97
CA LYS A 242 -6.26 -20.91 23.90
C LYS A 242 -6.30 -21.51 22.49
N ALA A 243 -6.47 -20.68 21.46
CA ALA A 243 -6.47 -21.17 20.09
C ALA A 243 -5.08 -21.67 19.64
N MET A 244 -4.01 -21.15 20.24
CA MET A 244 -2.64 -21.60 19.96
C MET A 244 -2.23 -22.89 20.72
N GLU A 245 -2.96 -23.25 21.78
CA GLU A 245 -2.74 -24.52 22.50
C GLU A 245 -3.15 -25.75 21.66
N ILE A 246 -4.12 -25.57 20.75
CA ILE A 246 -4.51 -26.63 19.81
C ILE A 246 -3.44 -26.76 18.73
N LYS A 247 -2.82 -27.95 18.68
CA LYS A 247 -1.73 -28.24 17.75
C LYS A 247 -2.13 -29.31 16.74
N TYR A 248 -1.91 -29.03 15.47
CA TYR A 248 -1.88 -30.05 14.43
C TYR A 248 -0.42 -30.38 14.14
N ARG A 249 -0.03 -31.64 14.36
CA ARG A 249 1.36 -32.13 14.14
C ARG A 249 2.42 -31.31 14.87
N GLY A 250 2.11 -30.91 16.10
CA GLY A 250 3.04 -30.14 16.95
C GLY A 250 3.10 -28.64 16.65
N ARG A 251 2.37 -28.13 15.65
CA ARG A 251 2.26 -26.71 15.34
C ARG A 251 0.87 -26.15 15.62
N SER A 252 0.82 -24.96 16.19
CA SER A 252 -0.40 -24.16 16.32
C SER A 252 -0.82 -23.56 14.97
N ILE A 253 -2.06 -23.08 14.87
CA ILE A 253 -2.53 -22.45 13.62
C ILE A 253 -1.74 -21.19 13.26
N ALA A 254 -1.27 -20.44 14.26
CA ALA A 254 -0.42 -19.26 14.04
C ALA A 254 0.93 -19.67 13.43
N GLU A 255 1.55 -20.73 13.96
CA GLU A 255 2.81 -21.28 13.44
C GLU A 255 2.63 -21.85 12.03
N THR A 256 1.52 -22.55 11.75
CA THR A 256 1.20 -23.01 10.39
C THR A 256 1.10 -21.84 9.42
N LEU A 257 0.45 -20.73 9.79
CA LEU A 257 0.35 -19.55 8.93
C LEU A 257 1.68 -18.80 8.74
N GLN A 258 2.70 -19.07 9.56
CA GLN A 258 4.04 -18.51 9.40
C GLN A 258 4.91 -19.31 8.42
N MET A 259 4.51 -20.53 8.06
CA MET A 259 5.23 -21.32 7.06
C MET A 259 5.19 -20.64 5.69
N THR A 260 6.25 -20.85 4.91
CA THR A 260 6.24 -20.51 3.48
C THR A 260 5.29 -21.42 2.71
N ILE A 261 4.83 -20.97 1.56
CA ILE A 261 3.99 -21.77 0.66
C ILE A 261 4.71 -23.05 0.26
N ALA A 262 6.02 -22.98 -0.03
CA ALA A 262 6.84 -24.14 -0.38
C ALA A 262 6.87 -25.17 0.76
N GLU A 263 7.17 -24.73 1.98
CA GLU A 263 7.15 -25.59 3.18
C GLU A 263 5.79 -26.23 3.39
N ALA A 264 4.69 -25.49 3.20
CA ALA A 264 3.33 -25.99 3.38
C ALA A 264 2.98 -27.09 2.39
N VAL A 265 3.39 -26.95 1.13
CA VAL A 265 3.18 -27.98 0.10
C VAL A 265 4.03 -29.22 0.40
N THR A 266 5.30 -29.04 0.74
CA THR A 266 6.20 -30.16 1.10
C THR A 266 5.71 -30.90 2.34
N GLU A 267 5.30 -30.18 3.39
CA GLU A 267 4.77 -30.77 4.61
C GLU A 267 3.46 -31.52 4.34
N ALA A 268 2.56 -30.96 3.53
CA ALA A 268 1.34 -31.66 3.13
C ALA A 268 1.62 -32.94 2.31
N ALA A 269 2.72 -32.98 1.53
CA ALA A 269 3.13 -34.14 0.73
C ALA A 269 3.77 -35.25 1.54
N ASN A 270 4.62 -34.90 2.49
CA ASN A 270 5.34 -35.88 3.33
C ASN A 270 4.48 -36.39 4.49
N THR A 271 3.34 -35.76 4.71
CA THR A 271 2.44 -36.06 5.81
C THR A 271 1.67 -37.35 5.58
N THR A 272 1.86 -38.34 6.45
CA THR A 272 1.03 -39.56 6.50
C THR A 272 -0.37 -39.23 7.02
N PRO A 273 -1.45 -39.43 6.24
CA PRO A 273 -2.79 -39.03 6.64
C PRO A 273 -3.37 -39.99 7.68
N SER A 274 -4.00 -39.45 8.73
CA SER A 274 -4.64 -40.24 9.81
C SER A 274 -6.07 -40.67 9.46
N SER A 275 -6.67 -40.11 8.40
CA SER A 275 -8.01 -40.47 7.91
C SER A 275 -8.20 -40.12 6.43
N ASN A 276 -9.24 -40.66 5.80
CA ASN A 276 -9.60 -40.31 4.42
C ASN A 276 -9.93 -38.81 4.26
N LYS A 277 -10.56 -38.20 5.27
CA LYS A 277 -10.86 -36.77 5.27
C LYS A 277 -9.59 -35.93 5.39
N ASP A 278 -8.65 -36.32 6.25
CA ASP A 278 -7.33 -35.71 6.39
C ASP A 278 -6.57 -35.74 5.05
N LYS A 279 -6.51 -36.91 4.39
CA LYS A 279 -5.90 -37.08 3.06
C LYS A 279 -6.48 -36.14 2.01
N SER A 280 -7.81 -35.98 1.98
CA SER A 280 -8.49 -35.09 1.04
C SER A 280 -8.15 -33.62 1.27
N LEU A 281 -8.10 -33.20 2.54
CA LEU A 281 -7.75 -31.82 2.92
C LEU A 281 -6.29 -31.49 2.59
N LEU A 282 -5.36 -32.40 2.86
CA LEU A 282 -3.94 -32.26 2.53
C LEU A 282 -3.73 -32.15 1.01
N LYS A 283 -4.43 -32.98 0.22
CA LYS A 283 -4.42 -32.90 -1.24
C LYS A 283 -4.96 -31.55 -1.72
N LYS A 284 -6.04 -31.05 -1.10
CA LYS A 284 -6.60 -29.72 -1.43
C LYS A 284 -5.59 -28.60 -1.17
N ILE A 285 -4.87 -28.64 -0.03
CA ILE A 285 -3.81 -27.67 0.28
C ILE A 285 -2.73 -27.68 -0.81
N GLN A 286 -2.24 -28.86 -1.20
CA GLN A 286 -1.25 -28.99 -2.28
C GLN A 286 -1.76 -28.40 -3.59
N THR A 287 -2.92 -28.84 -4.07
CA THR A 287 -3.48 -28.39 -5.36
C THR A 287 -3.75 -26.89 -5.39
N SER A 288 -4.16 -26.31 -4.26
CA SER A 288 -4.39 -24.87 -4.13
C SER A 288 -3.11 -24.05 -4.13
N LEU A 289 -2.04 -24.54 -3.49
CA LEU A 289 -0.82 -23.78 -3.26
C LEU A 289 0.28 -24.00 -4.32
N SER A 290 0.35 -25.17 -4.97
CA SER A 290 1.36 -25.46 -6.00
C SER A 290 1.42 -24.43 -7.12
N PRO A 291 0.29 -23.90 -7.66
CA PRO A 291 0.33 -22.86 -8.66
C PRO A 291 1.08 -21.59 -8.22
N LEU A 292 1.07 -21.27 -6.92
CA LEU A 292 1.83 -20.12 -6.39
C LEU A 292 3.34 -20.37 -6.41
N ILE A 293 3.77 -21.62 -6.21
CA ILE A 293 5.18 -22.01 -6.33
C ILE A 293 5.62 -21.91 -7.79
N ASP A 294 4.80 -22.40 -8.71
CA ASP A 294 5.02 -22.36 -10.17
C ASP A 294 5.28 -20.94 -10.69
N VAL A 295 4.58 -19.94 -10.15
CA VAL A 295 4.80 -18.53 -10.51
C VAL A 295 5.92 -17.86 -9.71
N GLY A 296 6.66 -18.61 -8.90
CA GLY A 296 7.81 -18.13 -8.13
C GLY A 296 7.49 -17.46 -6.79
N LEU A 297 6.27 -17.62 -6.26
CA LEU A 297 5.83 -17.05 -4.97
C LEU A 297 5.99 -18.02 -3.79
N GLY A 298 6.71 -19.13 -3.96
CA GLY A 298 6.86 -20.17 -2.95
C GLY A 298 7.43 -19.71 -1.60
N TYR A 299 8.18 -18.61 -1.58
CA TYR A 299 8.79 -18.03 -0.37
C TYR A 299 7.81 -17.18 0.47
N LEU A 300 6.64 -16.81 -0.06
CA LEU A 300 5.66 -16.03 0.71
C LEU A 300 5.10 -16.88 1.84
N ARG A 301 4.82 -16.24 2.98
CA ARG A 301 4.17 -16.92 4.11
C ARG A 301 2.67 -17.06 3.89
N LEU A 302 2.09 -18.18 4.32
CA LEU A 302 0.67 -18.47 4.17
C LEU A 302 -0.24 -17.36 4.72
N GLY A 303 0.13 -16.78 5.86
CA GLY A 303 -0.59 -15.73 6.56
C GLY A 303 -0.14 -14.30 6.21
N GLN A 304 0.81 -14.11 5.30
CA GLN A 304 1.33 -12.79 4.95
C GLN A 304 0.20 -11.90 4.41
N PRO A 305 0.01 -10.68 4.93
CA PRO A 305 -1.01 -9.78 4.40
C PRO A 305 -0.73 -9.40 2.94
N LEU A 306 -1.72 -9.53 2.05
CA LEU A 306 -1.53 -9.23 0.62
C LEU A 306 -1.21 -7.76 0.33
N ASN A 307 -1.61 -6.85 1.22
CA ASN A 307 -1.29 -5.42 1.09
C ASN A 307 0.19 -5.09 1.39
N THR A 308 0.97 -6.06 1.88
CA THR A 308 2.43 -5.93 2.07
C THR A 308 3.25 -6.46 0.89
N LEU A 309 2.59 -7.00 -0.13
CA LEU A 309 3.28 -7.54 -1.30
C LEU A 309 3.83 -6.41 -2.18
N SER A 310 5.02 -6.64 -2.74
CA SER A 310 5.57 -5.85 -3.83
C SER A 310 4.65 -5.89 -5.07
N GLY A 311 4.82 -4.91 -5.96
CA GLY A 311 4.07 -4.86 -7.22
C GLY A 311 4.23 -6.14 -8.05
N GLY A 312 5.46 -6.64 -8.14
CA GLY A 312 5.80 -7.89 -8.81
C GLY A 312 5.17 -9.15 -8.20
N GLU A 313 5.08 -9.22 -6.86
CA GLU A 313 4.38 -10.31 -6.18
C GLU A 313 2.87 -10.25 -6.41
N SER A 314 2.27 -9.06 -6.28
CA SER A 314 0.84 -8.83 -6.51
C SER A 314 0.43 -9.21 -7.94
N GLN A 315 1.27 -8.87 -8.92
CA GLN A 315 1.04 -9.22 -10.31
C GLN A 315 1.09 -10.72 -10.57
N ARG A 316 2.14 -11.40 -10.09
CA ARG A 316 2.27 -12.87 -10.23
C ARG A 316 1.11 -13.60 -9.57
N LEU A 317 0.60 -13.10 -8.45
CA LEU A 317 -0.58 -13.63 -7.78
C LEU A 317 -1.85 -13.54 -8.66
N LYS A 318 -2.08 -12.40 -9.33
CA LYS A 318 -3.19 -12.22 -10.28
C LYS A 318 -3.07 -13.16 -11.47
N LEU A 319 -1.87 -13.27 -12.07
CA LEU A 319 -1.62 -14.14 -13.22
C LEU A 319 -1.82 -15.62 -12.86
N CYS A 320 -1.42 -16.02 -11.65
CA CYS A 320 -1.63 -17.37 -11.15
C CYS A 320 -3.11 -17.76 -11.14
N LYS A 321 -4.00 -16.85 -10.74
CA LYS A 321 -5.45 -17.09 -10.74
C LYS A 321 -5.98 -17.34 -12.14
N ILE A 322 -5.59 -16.50 -13.10
CA ILE A 322 -6.00 -16.63 -14.51
C ILE A 322 -5.50 -17.97 -15.07
N LEU A 323 -4.26 -18.35 -14.76
CA LEU A 323 -3.68 -19.62 -15.18
C LEU A 323 -4.41 -20.83 -14.56
N ALA A 324 -4.85 -20.74 -13.30
CA ALA A 324 -5.59 -21.79 -12.63
C ALA A 324 -7.03 -21.96 -13.17
N GLU A 325 -7.64 -20.89 -13.67
CA GLU A 325 -8.95 -20.89 -14.30
C GLU A 325 -8.90 -21.19 -15.81
N ALA A 326 -7.70 -21.31 -16.38
CA ALA A 326 -7.49 -21.47 -17.81
C ALA A 326 -8.07 -22.81 -18.30
N ASN A 327 -9.11 -22.72 -19.12
CA ASN A 327 -9.66 -23.83 -19.90
C ASN A 327 -9.35 -23.60 -21.37
N LYS A 328 -8.94 -24.65 -22.10
CA LYS A 328 -8.59 -24.55 -23.54
C LYS A 328 -9.70 -24.01 -24.43
N SER A 329 -10.96 -24.06 -23.98
CA SER A 329 -12.12 -23.53 -24.69
C SER A 329 -12.37 -22.03 -24.46
N ASP A 330 -11.67 -21.39 -23.52
CA ASP A 330 -11.93 -20.04 -23.04
C ASP A 330 -10.76 -19.10 -23.37
N SER A 331 -10.77 -18.50 -24.57
CA SER A 331 -9.69 -17.59 -25.01
C SER A 331 -9.94 -16.17 -24.52
N LYS A 332 -9.00 -15.62 -23.75
CA LYS A 332 -9.06 -14.28 -23.14
C LYS A 332 -7.95 -13.41 -23.73
N LEU A 333 -8.19 -12.11 -23.83
CA LEU A 333 -7.12 -11.13 -24.09
C LEU A 333 -6.64 -10.53 -22.77
N LEU A 334 -5.39 -10.78 -22.42
CA LEU A 334 -4.75 -10.24 -21.22
C LEU A 334 -3.89 -9.04 -21.58
N ILE A 335 -4.19 -7.88 -21.00
CA ILE A 335 -3.46 -6.64 -21.25
C ILE A 335 -2.63 -6.31 -20.01
N LEU A 336 -1.31 -6.24 -20.18
CA LEU A 336 -0.36 -5.95 -19.12
C LEU A 336 0.40 -4.68 -19.42
N ASP A 337 0.55 -3.83 -18.41
CA ASP A 337 1.16 -2.51 -18.52
C ASP A 337 2.45 -2.49 -17.70
N GLU A 338 3.60 -2.42 -18.39
CA GLU A 338 4.97 -2.41 -17.84
C GLU A 338 5.18 -3.43 -16.70
N PRO A 339 4.89 -4.73 -16.95
CA PRO A 339 4.90 -5.77 -15.94
C PRO A 339 6.28 -6.03 -15.31
N THR A 340 7.38 -5.64 -15.96
CA THR A 340 8.75 -5.84 -15.43
C THR A 340 9.27 -4.69 -14.59
N THR A 341 8.47 -3.63 -14.40
CA THR A 341 8.84 -2.50 -13.54
C THR A 341 9.26 -3.01 -12.16
N GLY A 342 10.53 -2.72 -11.79
CA GLY A 342 11.08 -3.09 -10.49
C GLY A 342 11.34 -4.59 -10.28
N LEU A 343 11.40 -5.41 -11.35
CA LEU A 343 11.72 -6.83 -11.27
C LEU A 343 13.20 -7.13 -11.55
N HIS A 344 13.76 -8.08 -10.80
CA HIS A 344 15.08 -8.64 -11.05
C HIS A 344 15.09 -9.55 -12.29
N PHE A 345 16.25 -9.74 -12.95
CA PHE A 345 16.39 -10.59 -14.15
C PHE A 345 15.75 -11.98 -14.00
N SER A 346 16.05 -12.67 -12.90
CA SER A 346 15.48 -13.99 -12.60
C SER A 346 13.97 -13.96 -12.34
N ASP A 347 13.43 -12.82 -11.86
CA ASP A 347 11.98 -12.65 -11.72
C ASP A 347 11.32 -12.39 -13.08
N ILE A 348 12.01 -11.68 -13.99
CA ILE A 348 11.58 -11.49 -15.39
C ILE A 348 11.54 -12.84 -16.11
N GLU A 349 12.56 -13.68 -15.95
CA GLU A 349 12.60 -15.03 -16.53
C GLU A 349 11.38 -15.87 -16.10
N LYS A 350 11.10 -15.96 -14.79
CA LYS A 350 9.90 -16.64 -14.27
C LYS A 350 8.60 -16.03 -14.77
N LEU A 351 8.53 -14.71 -14.89
CA LEU A 351 7.36 -14.02 -15.42
C LEU A 351 7.11 -14.38 -16.90
N LEU A 352 8.18 -14.46 -17.71
CA LEU A 352 8.10 -14.87 -19.11
C LEU A 352 7.66 -16.33 -19.26
N GLU A 353 8.09 -17.22 -18.37
CA GLU A 353 7.56 -18.60 -18.33
C GLU A 353 6.04 -18.61 -18.11
N VAL A 354 5.54 -17.77 -17.19
CA VAL A 354 4.10 -17.63 -16.96
C VAL A 354 3.38 -17.07 -18.19
N PHE A 355 3.95 -16.07 -18.86
CA PHE A 355 3.38 -15.52 -20.10
C PHE A 355 3.26 -16.60 -21.18
N HIS A 356 4.32 -17.38 -21.41
CA HIS A 356 4.30 -18.46 -22.38
C HIS A 356 3.26 -19.53 -22.02
N ARG A 357 3.17 -19.93 -20.75
CA ARG A 357 2.14 -20.88 -20.28
C ARG A 357 0.71 -20.37 -20.51
N LEU A 358 0.45 -19.08 -20.30
CA LEU A 358 -0.87 -18.49 -20.56
C LEU A 358 -1.23 -18.50 -22.05
N VAL A 359 -0.25 -18.22 -22.92
CA VAL A 359 -0.45 -18.31 -24.37
C VAL A 359 -0.66 -19.76 -24.81
N ASP A 360 0.12 -20.70 -24.27
CA ASP A 360 -0.02 -22.13 -24.57
C ASP A 360 -1.35 -22.72 -24.07
N ALA A 361 -1.95 -22.12 -23.03
CA ALA A 361 -3.30 -22.44 -22.58
C ALA A 361 -4.40 -21.90 -23.51
N GLY A 362 -4.07 -21.07 -24.50
CA GLY A 362 -4.97 -20.53 -25.52
C GLY A 362 -5.35 -19.06 -25.36
N HIS A 363 -4.76 -18.35 -24.40
CA HIS A 363 -4.98 -16.92 -24.21
C HIS A 363 -4.12 -16.07 -25.16
N SER A 364 -4.51 -14.81 -25.35
CA SER A 364 -3.73 -13.81 -26.10
C SER A 364 -3.14 -12.80 -25.11
N LEU A 365 -1.87 -12.47 -25.24
CA LEU A 365 -1.21 -11.49 -24.37
C LEU A 365 -0.85 -10.24 -25.17
N LEU A 366 -1.21 -9.07 -24.64
CA LEU A 366 -0.74 -7.76 -25.10
C LEU A 366 0.02 -7.10 -23.94
N VAL A 367 1.34 -7.02 -24.08
CA VAL A 367 2.22 -6.48 -23.03
C VAL A 367 2.84 -5.18 -23.50
N ILE A 368 2.61 -4.10 -22.76
CA ILE A 368 3.29 -2.83 -22.96
C ILE A 368 4.62 -2.91 -22.23
N GLU A 369 5.74 -2.77 -22.96
CA GLU A 369 7.07 -2.89 -22.35
C GLU A 369 8.14 -2.05 -23.03
N HIS A 370 9.18 -1.78 -22.25
CA HIS A 370 10.46 -1.22 -22.66
C HIS A 370 11.62 -2.17 -22.38
N ASN A 371 11.43 -3.18 -21.53
CA ASN A 371 12.44 -4.18 -21.23
C ASN A 371 12.77 -5.05 -22.46
N LEU A 372 14.04 -5.06 -22.83
CA LEU A 372 14.51 -5.73 -24.06
C LEU A 372 14.35 -7.25 -24.01
N ASP A 373 14.48 -7.88 -22.84
CA ASP A 373 14.34 -9.34 -22.71
C ASP A 373 12.88 -9.77 -22.91
N VAL A 374 11.92 -8.95 -22.47
CA VAL A 374 10.51 -9.16 -22.76
C VAL A 374 10.21 -8.98 -24.24
N ILE A 375 10.71 -7.89 -24.84
CA ILE A 375 10.50 -7.59 -26.26
C ILE A 375 11.08 -8.71 -27.15
N ARG A 376 12.27 -9.22 -26.80
CA ARG A 376 12.91 -10.36 -27.50
C ARG A 376 12.13 -11.66 -27.34
N SER A 377 11.41 -11.84 -26.24
CA SER A 377 10.63 -13.05 -25.97
C SER A 377 9.26 -13.06 -26.64
N ALA A 378 8.79 -11.91 -27.12
CA ALA A 378 7.51 -11.77 -27.81
C ALA A 378 7.44 -12.59 -29.11
N ASP A 379 6.24 -13.07 -29.46
CA ASP A 379 5.96 -13.68 -30.75
C ASP A 379 5.77 -12.60 -31.83
N HIS A 380 5.19 -11.46 -31.44
CA HIS A 380 4.86 -10.33 -32.32
C HIS A 380 5.13 -8.99 -31.60
N ILE A 381 5.60 -7.98 -32.33
CA ILE A 381 5.81 -6.61 -31.87
C ILE A 381 4.91 -5.66 -32.65
N ILE A 382 4.29 -4.73 -31.93
CA ILE A 382 3.67 -3.53 -32.48
C ILE A 382 4.44 -2.34 -31.91
N ASP A 383 5.02 -1.51 -32.78
CA ASP A 383 5.80 -0.34 -32.37
C ASP A 383 5.00 0.94 -32.68
N LEU A 384 4.94 1.86 -31.71
CA LEU A 384 4.26 3.15 -31.81
C LEU A 384 5.25 4.31 -31.80
N GLY A 385 5.02 5.30 -32.66
CA GLY A 385 5.84 6.51 -32.76
C GLY A 385 5.34 7.40 -33.89
N PRO A 386 6.26 8.05 -34.65
CA PRO A 386 7.72 8.06 -34.49
C PRO A 386 8.24 8.88 -33.29
N GLY A 387 7.45 9.83 -32.77
CA GLY A 387 7.80 10.69 -31.64
C GLY A 387 6.80 10.62 -30.47
N PRO A 388 7.04 11.41 -29.41
CA PRO A 388 6.09 11.62 -28.34
C PRO A 388 5.00 12.64 -28.71
N GLY A 389 3.86 12.62 -28.00
CA GLY A 389 2.85 13.67 -28.12
C GLY A 389 2.21 13.72 -29.51
N GLU A 390 2.13 14.90 -30.11
CA GLU A 390 1.51 15.08 -31.44
C GLU A 390 2.27 14.39 -32.57
N ASP A 391 3.57 14.17 -32.40
CA ASP A 391 4.44 13.43 -33.35
C ASP A 391 4.32 11.90 -33.19
N GLY A 392 3.44 11.44 -32.29
CA GLY A 392 3.16 10.04 -32.03
C GLY A 392 1.86 9.53 -32.66
N GLY A 393 1.31 8.46 -32.08
CA GLY A 393 -0.01 7.96 -32.41
C GLY A 393 -0.09 7.15 -33.71
N GLN A 394 1.04 6.75 -34.29
CA GLN A 394 1.12 5.94 -35.51
C GLN A 394 1.83 4.62 -35.24
N ILE A 395 1.38 3.54 -35.90
CA ILE A 395 2.10 2.26 -35.91
C ILE A 395 3.29 2.40 -36.86
N THR A 396 4.51 2.40 -36.31
CA THR A 396 5.77 2.50 -37.07
C THR A 396 6.23 1.14 -37.59
N PHE A 397 5.87 0.06 -36.89
CA PHE A 397 6.24 -1.30 -37.26
C PHE A 397 5.27 -2.35 -36.70
N THR A 398 5.10 -3.45 -37.43
CA THR A 398 4.39 -4.65 -36.98
C THR A 398 5.06 -5.91 -37.54
N GLY A 399 5.38 -6.89 -36.70
CA GLY A 399 6.10 -8.10 -37.14
C GLY A 399 6.83 -8.80 -36.00
N THR A 400 7.74 -9.73 -36.29
CA THR A 400 8.51 -10.46 -35.27
C THR A 400 9.69 -9.63 -34.73
N PRO A 401 10.26 -9.98 -33.56
CA PRO A 401 11.46 -9.34 -33.02
C PRO A 401 12.68 -9.35 -33.95
N GLU A 402 12.79 -10.32 -34.86
CA GLU A 402 13.88 -10.37 -35.84
C GLU A 402 13.62 -9.42 -37.01
N GLN A 403 12.35 -9.18 -37.35
CA GLN A 403 11.95 -8.30 -38.44
C GLN A 403 12.13 -6.82 -38.07
N ILE A 404 11.88 -6.44 -36.81
CA ILE A 404 12.03 -5.03 -36.37
C ILE A 404 13.48 -4.54 -36.46
N LEU A 405 14.48 -5.42 -36.38
CA LEU A 405 15.90 -5.04 -36.48
C LEU A 405 16.26 -4.36 -37.81
N LYS A 406 15.45 -4.56 -38.86
CA LYS A 406 15.61 -3.89 -40.16
C LYS A 406 14.86 -2.56 -40.25
N ALA A 407 13.99 -2.27 -39.29
CA ALA A 407 13.18 -1.05 -39.26
C ALA A 407 14.00 0.13 -38.73
N LYS A 408 13.63 1.35 -39.15
CA LYS A 408 14.26 2.60 -38.68
C LYS A 408 13.48 3.19 -37.51
N THR A 409 13.34 2.44 -36.41
CA THR A 409 12.64 2.89 -35.20
C THR A 409 13.58 2.93 -33.99
N GLU A 410 13.24 3.70 -32.95
CA GLU A 410 14.05 3.75 -31.73
C GLU A 410 14.14 2.38 -31.04
N THR A 411 13.04 1.62 -31.05
CA THR A 411 13.00 0.24 -30.54
C THR A 411 14.01 -0.65 -31.28
N ALA A 412 14.08 -0.55 -32.61
CA ALA A 412 15.05 -1.29 -33.42
C ALA A 412 16.50 -0.92 -33.10
N LYS A 413 16.80 0.37 -32.93
CA LYS A 413 18.15 0.86 -32.58
C LYS A 413 18.62 0.25 -31.26
N THR A 414 17.77 0.25 -30.24
CA THR A 414 18.11 -0.26 -28.90
C THR A 414 18.29 -1.79 -28.90
N LEU A 415 17.43 -2.54 -29.60
CA LEU A 415 17.57 -3.99 -29.76
C LEU A 415 18.86 -4.37 -30.51
N THR A 416 19.29 -3.55 -31.48
CA THR A 416 20.51 -3.80 -32.27
C THR A 416 21.79 -3.50 -31.47
N LEU A 417 21.77 -2.41 -30.68
CA LEU A 417 22.91 -1.99 -29.86
C LEU A 417 23.30 -3.04 -28.80
N THR A 418 22.33 -3.79 -28.30
CA THR A 418 22.55 -4.88 -27.34
C THR A 418 22.99 -6.17 -28.03
N HIS A 419 22.56 -6.45 -29.27
CA HIS A 419 23.05 -7.60 -30.06
C HIS A 419 24.54 -7.50 -30.45
N SER A 420 25.09 -6.27 -30.55
CA SER A 420 26.45 -6.01 -31.07
C SER A 420 27.50 -5.67 -30.01
N ARG A 421 27.17 -5.64 -28.72
CA ARG A 421 28.07 -5.13 -27.66
C ARG A 421 28.79 -6.21 -26.82
N HIS A 422 29.23 -7.28 -27.47
CA HIS A 422 30.38 -8.06 -26.99
C HIS A 422 31.76 -7.47 -27.34
N ALA A 423 31.81 -6.32 -28.03
CA ALA A 423 33.04 -5.58 -28.27
C ALA A 423 33.16 -4.38 -27.31
N SER A 424 34.01 -4.55 -26.30
CA SER A 424 34.50 -3.52 -25.38
C SER A 424 34.85 -2.21 -26.09
N LYS A 425 34.11 -1.13 -25.80
CA LYS A 425 34.61 0.24 -25.93
C LYS A 425 34.95 0.74 -24.53
N LYS A 426 36.24 0.73 -24.22
CA LYS A 426 36.83 1.42 -23.07
C LYS A 426 36.48 2.90 -23.15
N THR A 427 35.56 3.35 -22.31
CA THR A 427 35.45 4.76 -21.96
C THR A 427 36.47 5.05 -20.87
N ASN A 428 37.53 5.77 -21.25
CA ASN A 428 38.51 6.34 -20.32
C ASN A 428 37.83 7.44 -19.51
N ASN A 429 37.24 7.09 -18.36
CA ASN A 429 37.02 8.06 -17.30
C ASN A 429 38.11 7.89 -16.23
N ASN A 430 38.92 8.94 -16.14
CA ASN A 430 40.06 9.10 -15.24
C ASN A 430 39.70 8.74 -13.79
N GLN A 431 40.67 8.08 -13.15
CA GLN A 431 40.66 7.71 -11.75
C GLN A 431 40.76 8.97 -10.88
N HIS A 432 39.77 9.18 -10.01
CA HIS A 432 40.03 9.72 -8.68
C HIS A 432 39.83 8.57 -7.70
N ILE A 433 40.92 7.89 -7.35
CA ILE A 433 40.95 7.04 -6.16
C ILE A 433 41.37 7.98 -5.03
N THR A 434 40.41 8.48 -4.26
CA THR A 434 40.70 9.10 -2.97
C THR A 434 40.47 8.08 -1.86
N ASN A 435 41.56 7.50 -1.39
CA ASN A 435 41.63 6.86 -0.08
C ASN A 435 41.40 7.93 1.02
N ASN A 436 40.19 8.01 1.58
CA ASN A 436 39.90 8.04 3.03
C ASN A 436 38.46 8.48 3.37
N ARG A 437 37.73 7.62 4.10
CA ARG A 437 36.80 7.93 5.22
C ARG A 437 35.53 8.78 5.00
N ASN A 438 34.98 8.90 3.78
CA ASN A 438 33.66 9.53 3.59
C ASN A 438 32.65 8.49 3.07
N ALA A 439 32.16 7.62 3.94
CA ALA A 439 31.13 6.62 3.63
C ALA A 439 30.00 6.68 4.67
N ILE A 440 28.80 6.29 4.26
CA ILE A 440 27.69 6.01 5.16
C ILE A 440 27.88 4.56 5.63
N CYS A 441 28.35 4.38 6.85
CA CYS A 441 28.60 3.06 7.44
C CYS A 441 27.35 2.60 8.18
N VAL A 442 26.70 1.55 7.70
CA VAL A 442 25.58 0.88 8.36
C VAL A 442 26.13 -0.37 9.04
N SER A 443 25.87 -0.56 10.33
CA SER A 443 26.33 -1.71 11.10
C SER A 443 25.17 -2.38 11.84
N GLY A 444 25.05 -3.69 11.65
CA GLY A 444 24.09 -4.54 12.36
C GLY A 444 22.63 -4.23 12.06
N ALA A 445 22.28 -4.03 10.79
CA ALA A 445 20.92 -3.79 10.35
C ALA A 445 20.06 -5.07 10.34
N ARG A 446 18.93 -5.04 11.05
CA ARG A 446 18.02 -6.18 11.27
C ARG A 446 16.54 -5.85 11.01
N GLU A 447 16.24 -4.64 10.56
CA GLU A 447 14.87 -4.23 10.25
C GLU A 447 14.21 -5.20 9.24
N HIS A 448 12.94 -5.53 9.48
CA HIS A 448 12.14 -6.48 8.71
C HIS A 448 12.83 -7.83 8.40
N ASN A 449 13.38 -7.96 7.19
CA ASN A 449 13.91 -9.22 6.65
C ASN A 449 15.45 -9.30 6.73
N LEU A 450 16.12 -8.21 7.13
CA LEU A 450 17.59 -8.14 7.12
C LEU A 450 18.22 -9.02 8.21
N LYS A 451 19.32 -9.68 7.87
CA LYS A 451 20.00 -10.68 8.72
C LYS A 451 21.28 -10.12 9.34
N ASN A 452 21.14 -9.02 10.09
CA ASN A 452 22.25 -8.36 10.77
C ASN A 452 23.36 -7.90 9.83
N ILE A 453 22.99 -7.16 8.78
CA ILE A 453 23.93 -6.76 7.72
C ILE A 453 24.73 -5.51 8.09
N SER A 454 25.94 -5.41 7.54
CA SER A 454 26.76 -4.21 7.61
C SER A 454 27.26 -3.85 6.21
N VAL A 455 27.12 -2.57 5.84
CA VAL A 455 27.52 -2.06 4.51
C VAL A 455 28.10 -0.67 4.64
N ASP A 456 29.16 -0.42 3.88
CA ASP A 456 29.72 0.91 3.68
C ASP A 456 29.26 1.45 2.32
N ILE A 457 28.46 2.51 2.33
CA ILE A 457 27.96 3.17 1.13
C ILE A 457 28.85 4.40 0.87
N PRO A 458 29.66 4.42 -0.20
CA PRO A 458 30.55 5.54 -0.47
C PRO A 458 29.78 6.84 -0.69
N ARG A 459 30.32 7.96 -0.22
CA ARG A 459 29.68 9.27 -0.42
C ARG A 459 30.01 9.87 -1.77
N ASP A 460 29.10 10.74 -2.21
CA ASP A 460 29.24 11.53 -3.46
C ASP A 460 29.31 10.66 -4.73
N GLU A 461 28.81 9.42 -4.62
CA GLU A 461 28.76 8.40 -5.68
C GLU A 461 27.31 7.99 -6.00
N LEU A 462 27.12 7.44 -7.21
CA LEU A 462 25.92 6.71 -7.59
C LEU A 462 26.05 5.25 -7.13
N VAL A 463 25.31 4.91 -6.08
CA VAL A 463 25.30 3.57 -5.48
C VAL A 463 24.01 2.86 -5.85
N VAL A 464 24.12 1.75 -6.56
CA VAL A 464 22.96 0.92 -6.93
C VAL A 464 22.83 -0.26 -5.98
N VAL A 465 21.65 -0.42 -5.40
CA VAL A 465 21.25 -1.54 -4.55
C VAL A 465 20.36 -2.47 -5.37
N THR A 466 20.81 -3.70 -5.59
CA THR A 466 20.14 -4.69 -6.44
C THR A 466 19.95 -6.04 -5.73
N GLY A 467 19.31 -7.00 -6.40
CA GLY A 467 18.97 -8.32 -5.87
C GLY A 467 17.51 -8.74 -6.11
N LEU A 468 17.13 -9.92 -5.65
CA LEU A 468 15.79 -10.52 -5.85
C LEU A 468 14.64 -9.72 -5.19
N SER A 469 13.41 -9.82 -5.72
CA SER A 469 12.25 -9.24 -5.02
C SER A 469 12.12 -9.81 -3.61
N GLY A 470 11.91 -8.95 -2.62
CA GLY A 470 11.87 -9.36 -1.20
C GLY A 470 13.23 -9.66 -0.55
N SER A 471 14.38 -9.46 -1.22
CA SER A 471 15.71 -9.69 -0.62
C SER A 471 16.14 -8.65 0.43
N GLY A 472 15.35 -7.58 0.63
CA GLY A 472 15.62 -6.54 1.64
C GLY A 472 16.16 -5.21 1.10
N LYS A 473 16.18 -5.00 -0.23
CA LYS A 473 16.69 -3.76 -0.87
C LYS A 473 15.96 -2.50 -0.41
N SER A 474 14.63 -2.52 -0.48
CA SER A 474 13.79 -1.40 -0.04
C SER A 474 13.92 -1.17 1.46
N THR A 475 14.07 -2.24 2.24
CA THR A 475 14.31 -2.15 3.68
C THR A 475 15.63 -1.44 4.00
N LEU A 476 16.71 -1.79 3.30
CA LEU A 476 17.98 -1.10 3.47
C LEU A 476 17.87 0.39 3.10
N ALA A 477 17.26 0.72 1.95
CA ALA A 477 17.20 2.09 1.45
C ALA A 477 16.19 2.98 2.19
N PHE A 478 14.95 2.52 2.36
CA PHE A 478 13.84 3.32 2.89
C PHE A 478 13.65 3.13 4.40
N ASP A 479 13.53 1.88 4.85
CA ASP A 479 13.18 1.59 6.25
C ASP A 479 14.38 1.79 7.21
N ILE A 480 15.61 1.78 6.69
CA ILE A 480 16.82 2.03 7.48
C ILE A 480 17.46 3.37 7.15
N ILE A 481 18.00 3.53 5.94
CA ILE A 481 18.81 4.71 5.60
C ILE A 481 17.95 5.99 5.63
N PHE A 482 16.82 5.98 4.92
CA PHE A 482 15.93 7.14 4.90
C PHE A 482 15.25 7.37 6.25
N ALA A 483 14.72 6.33 6.91
CA ALA A 483 14.09 6.46 8.22
C ALA A 483 15.05 7.04 9.27
N GLU A 484 16.28 6.53 9.36
CA GLU A 484 17.28 7.05 10.31
C GLU A 484 17.72 8.48 9.93
N GLY A 485 17.82 8.80 8.63
CA GLY A 485 18.17 10.14 8.18
C GLY A 485 17.09 11.17 8.49
N GLN A 486 15.82 10.80 8.28
CA GLN A 486 14.66 11.61 8.65
C GLN A 486 14.58 11.77 10.18
N ARG A 487 14.79 10.70 10.94
CA ARG A 487 14.80 10.74 12.41
C ARG A 487 15.89 11.68 12.94
N ARG A 488 17.13 11.58 12.43
CA ARG A 488 18.24 12.48 12.79
C ARG A 488 17.97 13.93 12.44
N PHE A 489 17.35 14.17 11.29
CA PHE A 489 16.94 15.51 10.88
C PHE A 489 15.91 16.09 11.86
N LEU A 490 14.90 15.32 12.25
CA LEU A 490 13.93 15.73 13.26
C LEU A 490 14.56 15.92 14.65
N ASP A 491 15.52 15.08 15.03
CA ASP A 491 16.29 15.23 16.28
C ASP A 491 17.10 16.52 16.34
N SER A 492 17.56 17.02 15.18
CA SER A 492 18.27 18.30 15.07
C SER A 492 17.36 19.53 15.24
N MET A 493 16.04 19.35 15.21
CA MET A 493 15.08 20.43 15.41
C MET A 493 15.00 20.87 16.87
N SER A 494 14.50 22.08 17.11
CA SER A 494 14.28 22.60 18.46
C SER A 494 13.33 21.69 19.25
N PRO A 495 13.47 21.61 20.59
CA PRO A 495 12.57 20.80 21.43
C PRO A 495 11.08 21.14 21.24
N TYR A 496 10.76 22.40 20.95
CA TYR A 496 9.41 22.87 20.63
C TYR A 496 8.90 22.29 19.29
N ALA A 497 9.72 22.31 18.24
CA ALA A 497 9.35 21.74 16.94
C ALA A 497 9.20 20.20 17.00
N ARG A 498 10.01 19.52 17.82
CA ARG A 498 9.90 18.07 18.07
C ARG A 498 8.60 17.64 18.75
N GLN A 499 7.91 18.54 19.46
CA GLN A 499 6.60 18.23 20.03
C GLN A 499 5.52 18.00 18.95
N PHE A 500 5.74 18.53 17.75
CA PHE A 500 4.83 18.42 16.60
C PHE A 500 5.33 17.45 15.53
N ALA A 501 6.61 17.07 15.55
CA ALA A 501 7.10 15.97 14.73
C ALA A 501 6.85 14.65 15.47
N GLY A 502 6.10 13.72 14.88
CA GLY A 502 5.94 12.39 15.45
C GLY A 502 7.31 11.75 15.73
N GLN A 503 7.46 11.05 16.85
CA GLN A 503 8.65 10.24 17.09
C GLN A 503 8.66 9.11 16.07
N ILE A 504 9.58 9.19 15.10
CA ILE A 504 9.86 8.10 14.17
C ILE A 504 10.54 7.00 14.99
N GLU A 505 9.98 5.80 14.98
CA GLU A 505 10.59 4.64 15.62
C GLU A 505 11.99 4.44 15.06
N LYS A 506 12.96 4.25 15.95
CA LYS A 506 14.34 4.01 15.54
C LYS A 506 14.38 2.65 14.84
N PRO A 507 14.90 2.55 13.60
CA PRO A 507 15.04 1.26 12.94
C PRO A 507 15.96 0.34 13.76
N ASP A 508 15.75 -0.98 13.67
CA ASP A 508 16.59 -1.99 14.31
C ASP A 508 17.94 -2.08 13.58
N VAL A 509 18.85 -1.22 14.02
CA VAL A 509 20.23 -1.13 13.55
C VAL A 509 21.13 -0.74 14.71
N ASP A 510 22.28 -1.41 14.84
CA ASP A 510 23.23 -1.11 15.92
C ASP A 510 23.78 0.31 15.77
N ARG A 511 24.24 0.66 14.56
CA ARG A 511 24.87 1.95 14.32
C ARG A 511 24.81 2.37 12.86
N ILE A 512 24.59 3.68 12.63
CA ILE A 512 24.81 4.32 11.32
C ILE A 512 25.72 5.54 11.49
N ILE A 513 26.79 5.64 10.71
CA ILE A 513 27.76 6.76 10.74
C ILE A 513 27.79 7.44 9.37
N GLY A 514 28.00 8.75 9.34
CA GLY A 514 28.22 9.48 8.07
C GLY A 514 26.96 9.77 7.25
N LEU A 515 25.77 9.52 7.81
CA LEU A 515 24.48 9.75 7.16
C LEU A 515 24.12 11.25 7.12
N PRO A 516 24.07 11.89 5.93
CA PRO A 516 23.59 13.27 5.78
C PRO A 516 22.06 13.36 5.87
N PRO A 517 21.45 14.56 5.83
CA PRO A 517 20.01 14.69 5.60
C PRO A 517 19.58 13.95 4.33
N THR A 518 18.58 13.08 4.44
CA THR A 518 18.15 12.17 3.37
C THR A 518 16.82 12.58 2.77
N VAL A 519 16.69 12.41 1.46
CA VAL A 519 15.42 12.54 0.73
C VAL A 519 15.18 11.21 0.01
N ALA A 520 14.01 10.61 0.22
CA ALA A 520 13.56 9.44 -0.53
C ALA A 520 12.64 9.87 -1.67
N ILE A 521 12.87 9.32 -2.86
CA ILE A 521 11.98 9.43 -4.02
C ILE A 521 11.46 8.03 -4.30
N GLU A 522 10.23 7.76 -3.88
CA GLU A 522 9.56 6.48 -4.12
C GLU A 522 8.74 6.53 -5.41
N GLN A 523 8.83 5.48 -6.22
CA GLN A 523 7.87 5.26 -7.31
C GLN A 523 6.57 4.72 -6.70
N ARG A 524 5.81 5.57 -6.02
CA ARG A 524 4.44 5.21 -5.65
C ARG A 524 3.63 5.20 -6.94
N VAL A 525 3.12 4.04 -7.33
CA VAL A 525 1.99 3.97 -8.28
C VAL A 525 0.77 4.49 -7.50
N SER A 526 0.75 5.80 -7.27
CA SER A 526 -0.34 6.50 -6.61
C SER A 526 -1.51 6.51 -7.59
N ARG A 527 -2.25 5.40 -7.65
CA ARG A 527 -3.66 5.49 -8.03
C ARG A 527 -4.36 6.15 -6.85
N GLY A 528 -4.36 7.48 -6.87
CA GLY A 528 -5.14 8.30 -5.96
C GLY A 528 -6.59 7.85 -5.98
N GLY A 529 -7.14 7.58 -4.80
CA GLY A 529 -8.60 7.52 -4.61
C GLY A 529 -9.19 8.92 -4.68
N GLY A 530 -10.52 9.06 -4.65
CA GLY A 530 -11.19 10.37 -4.77
C GLY A 530 -10.79 11.42 -3.72
N LYS A 531 -10.17 11.00 -2.61
CA LYS A 531 -9.62 11.87 -1.55
C LYS A 531 -8.13 12.20 -1.71
N SER A 532 -7.49 11.71 -2.78
CA SER A 532 -6.08 11.95 -3.07
C SER A 532 -5.92 13.20 -3.92
N THR A 533 -5.53 14.28 -3.27
CA THR A 533 -5.24 15.58 -3.91
C THR A 533 -3.74 15.83 -3.97
N THR A 534 -3.30 16.78 -4.80
CA THR A 534 -1.91 17.28 -4.80
C THR A 534 -1.43 17.62 -3.39
N GLY A 535 -2.32 18.19 -2.56
CA GLY A 535 -2.01 18.51 -1.16
C GLY A 535 -1.71 17.27 -0.30
N THR A 536 -2.43 16.16 -0.51
CA THR A 536 -2.17 14.90 0.22
C THR A 536 -0.95 14.15 -0.29
N VAL A 537 -0.69 14.16 -1.60
CA VAL A 537 0.45 13.45 -2.21
C VAL A 537 1.77 14.13 -1.86
N THR A 538 1.77 15.46 -1.78
CA THR A 538 2.94 16.26 -1.38
C THR A 538 3.05 16.42 0.14
N GLU A 539 2.13 15.82 0.91
CA GLU A 539 2.00 15.93 2.37
C GLU A 539 1.83 17.37 2.93
N ILE A 540 1.80 18.40 2.07
CA ILE A 540 1.59 19.80 2.47
C ILE A 540 0.24 20.02 3.17
N TYR A 541 -0.75 19.19 2.83
CA TYR A 541 -2.06 19.19 3.48
C TYR A 541 -1.97 19.05 5.00
N HIS A 542 -1.05 18.22 5.51
CA HIS A 542 -0.89 18.02 6.96
C HIS A 542 -0.49 19.33 7.66
N PHE A 543 0.38 20.12 7.02
CA PHE A 543 0.82 21.43 7.51
C PHE A 543 -0.28 22.49 7.40
N LEU A 544 -1.05 22.48 6.31
CA LEU A 544 -2.17 23.42 6.13
C LEU A 544 -3.22 23.25 7.24
N ARG A 545 -3.59 22.01 7.59
CA ARG A 545 -4.53 21.76 8.71
C ARG A 545 -4.04 22.37 10.02
N LEU A 546 -2.75 22.29 10.30
CA LEU A 546 -2.16 22.86 11.49
C LEU A 546 -2.17 24.39 11.45
N LEU A 547 -1.80 24.98 10.30
CA LEU A 547 -1.84 26.43 10.11
C LEU A 547 -3.24 26.99 10.35
N TYR A 548 -4.27 26.38 9.76
CA TYR A 548 -5.65 26.78 9.99
C TYR A 548 -6.10 26.56 11.44
N ALA A 549 -5.69 25.45 12.08
CA ALA A 549 -6.04 25.20 13.48
C ALA A 549 -5.39 26.20 14.45
N LYS A 550 -4.17 26.67 14.18
CA LYS A 550 -3.40 27.53 15.10
C LYS A 550 -3.47 29.01 14.79
N LEU A 551 -3.54 29.39 13.53
CA LEU A 551 -3.50 30.78 13.07
C LEU A 551 -4.82 31.23 12.43
N GLY A 552 -5.73 30.30 12.15
CA GLY A 552 -7.04 30.62 11.57
C GLY A 552 -7.88 31.46 12.53
N ILE A 553 -8.48 32.52 11.98
CA ILE A 553 -9.51 33.28 12.68
C ILE A 553 -10.81 32.51 12.50
N GLN A 554 -11.42 32.08 13.60
CA GLN A 554 -12.70 31.39 13.56
C GLN A 554 -13.83 32.41 13.41
N HIS A 555 -14.73 32.18 12.47
CA HIS A 555 -15.92 32.99 12.27
C HIS A 555 -17.17 32.24 12.71
N CYS A 556 -18.17 32.98 13.19
CA CYS A 556 -19.46 32.41 13.51
C CYS A 556 -20.20 32.00 12.21
N PRO A 557 -20.66 30.75 12.08
CA PRO A 557 -21.36 30.31 10.87
C PRO A 557 -22.69 31.04 10.61
N GLU A 558 -23.33 31.55 11.67
CA GLU A 558 -24.63 32.22 11.58
C GLU A 558 -24.48 33.73 11.31
N SER A 559 -23.52 34.38 11.97
CA SER A 559 -23.36 35.84 11.86
C SER A 559 -22.22 36.28 10.93
N GLY A 560 -21.34 35.37 10.51
CA GLY A 560 -20.16 35.69 9.68
C GLY A 560 -19.06 36.45 10.41
N GLU A 561 -19.33 37.03 11.58
CA GLU A 561 -18.36 37.81 12.37
C GLU A 561 -17.27 36.94 13.03
N PRO A 562 -16.04 37.49 13.21
CA PRO A 562 -14.97 36.79 13.91
C PRO A 562 -15.33 36.57 15.38
N VAL A 563 -14.97 35.40 15.91
CA VAL A 563 -15.17 35.12 17.34
C VAL A 563 -14.19 35.95 18.16
N ILE A 564 -14.68 36.53 19.27
CA ILE A 564 -13.91 37.40 20.16
C ILE A 564 -13.79 36.80 21.56
N SER A 565 -12.85 37.33 22.35
CA SER A 565 -12.71 37.00 23.77
C SER A 565 -13.83 37.60 24.62
N GLN A 566 -14.30 36.85 25.62
CA GLN A 566 -15.26 37.32 26.62
C GLN A 566 -14.65 37.23 28.03
N THR A 567 -15.09 38.11 28.93
CA THR A 567 -14.64 38.11 30.32
C THR A 567 -15.24 36.95 31.12
N ILE A 568 -14.57 36.55 32.20
CA ILE A 568 -15.04 35.51 33.12
C ILE A 568 -16.42 35.90 33.69
N ASP A 569 -16.62 37.17 34.06
CA ASP A 569 -17.90 37.68 34.56
C ASP A 569 -19.06 37.48 33.57
N SER A 570 -18.81 37.65 32.26
CA SER A 570 -19.82 37.41 31.23
C SER A 570 -20.21 35.92 31.15
N ILE A 571 -19.23 35.03 31.28
CA ILE A 571 -19.46 33.57 31.33
C ILE A 571 -20.27 33.20 32.58
N GLU A 572 -19.93 33.77 33.73
CA GLU A 572 -20.65 33.54 34.98
C GLU A 572 -22.12 33.99 34.91
N GLN A 573 -22.40 35.14 34.30
CA GLN A 573 -23.77 35.61 34.06
C GLN A 573 -24.56 34.64 33.17
N GLN A 574 -23.95 34.15 32.08
CA GLN A 574 -24.58 33.17 31.18
C GLN A 574 -24.88 31.84 31.90
N ILE A 575 -23.92 31.32 32.67
CA ILE A 575 -24.10 30.09 33.46
C ILE A 575 -25.17 30.29 34.55
N THR A 576 -25.23 31.47 35.17
CA THR A 576 -26.26 31.80 36.17
C THR A 576 -27.66 31.79 35.54
N LYS A 577 -27.80 32.32 34.32
CA LYS A 577 -29.06 32.25 33.56
C LYS A 577 -29.47 30.80 33.27
N LEU A 578 -28.51 29.92 32.98
CA LEU A 578 -28.77 28.48 32.78
C LEU A 578 -29.13 27.75 34.07
N ARG A 579 -28.48 28.07 35.19
CA ARG A 579 -28.83 27.53 36.53
C ARG A 579 -30.27 27.86 36.92
N ARG A 580 -30.82 29.02 36.51
CA ARG A 580 -32.23 29.36 36.72
C ARG A 580 -33.19 28.45 35.93
N LYS A 581 -32.76 27.96 34.77
CA LYS A 581 -33.57 27.10 33.87
C LYS A 581 -33.50 25.62 34.23
N HIS A 582 -32.40 25.16 34.84
CA HIS A 582 -32.15 23.75 35.14
C HIS A 582 -31.78 23.53 36.62
N LYS A 583 -32.58 22.74 37.36
CA LYS A 583 -32.42 22.49 38.81
C LYS A 583 -31.04 21.93 39.22
N LYS A 584 -30.37 21.16 38.34
CA LYS A 584 -29.02 20.62 38.56
C LYS A 584 -28.17 20.77 37.30
N LEU A 585 -27.25 21.74 37.32
CA LEU A 585 -26.34 22.05 36.23
C LEU A 585 -24.91 21.71 36.67
N LEU A 586 -24.22 20.86 35.92
CA LEU A 586 -22.81 20.55 36.13
C LEU A 586 -21.95 21.55 35.37
N ILE A 587 -20.91 22.07 36.04
CA ILE A 587 -19.87 22.90 35.43
C ILE A 587 -18.66 22.01 35.22
N LEU A 588 -18.11 22.04 34.01
CA LEU A 588 -17.14 21.07 33.53
C LEU A 588 -15.90 21.78 32.97
N ALA A 589 -14.71 21.34 33.37
CA ALA A 589 -13.46 21.76 32.72
C ALA A 589 -12.99 20.66 31.76
N PRO A 590 -12.82 20.93 30.45
CA PRO A 590 -12.28 19.94 29.52
C PRO A 590 -10.82 19.66 29.84
N LEU A 591 -10.50 18.44 30.29
CA LEU A 591 -9.12 18.02 30.55
C LEU A 591 -8.52 17.31 29.35
N ILE A 592 -9.28 16.39 28.76
CA ILE A 592 -8.93 15.65 27.55
C ILE A 592 -10.15 15.62 26.64
N ARG A 593 -9.93 15.79 25.33
CA ARG A 593 -10.95 15.53 24.31
C ARG A 593 -10.41 14.61 23.22
N ALA A 594 -11.19 13.58 22.89
CA ALA A 594 -10.95 12.60 21.85
C ALA A 594 -9.52 12.01 21.82
N ARG A 595 -8.86 11.87 22.99
CA ARG A 595 -7.52 11.27 23.05
C ARG A 595 -7.57 9.83 23.48
N LYS A 596 -6.79 9.01 22.79
CA LYS A 596 -6.48 7.63 23.15
C LYS A 596 -5.48 7.60 24.31
N GLY A 597 -5.69 6.72 25.28
CA GLY A 597 -4.79 6.59 26.43
C GLY A 597 -5.48 6.03 27.67
N TYR A 598 -4.68 5.62 28.66
CA TYR A 598 -5.20 5.16 29.95
C TYR A 598 -5.66 6.33 30.83
N HIS A 599 -5.06 7.51 30.66
CA HIS A 599 -5.38 8.79 31.30
C HIS A 599 -5.44 8.76 32.83
N THR A 600 -4.75 7.81 33.46
CA THR A 600 -4.66 7.68 34.92
C THR A 600 -3.89 8.84 35.56
N ASP A 601 -2.90 9.36 34.84
CA ASP A 601 -2.13 10.56 35.18
C ASP A 601 -3.01 11.82 35.24
N VAL A 602 -3.98 11.93 34.33
CA VAL A 602 -4.93 13.05 34.30
C VAL A 602 -5.88 12.99 35.49
N ALA A 603 -6.42 11.82 35.82
CA ALA A 603 -7.25 11.64 37.01
C ALA A 603 -6.47 11.93 38.31
N ALA A 604 -5.23 11.44 38.42
CA ALA A 604 -4.36 11.72 39.57
C ALA A 604 -4.03 13.22 39.70
N THR A 605 -3.82 13.91 38.58
CA THR A 605 -3.58 15.35 38.56
C THR A 605 -4.83 16.14 38.95
N ALA A 606 -6.02 15.69 38.52
CA ALA A 606 -7.29 16.29 38.93
C ALA A 606 -7.54 16.13 40.43
N ALA A 607 -7.28 14.93 40.99
CA ALA A 607 -7.39 14.66 42.42
C ALA A 607 -6.48 15.59 43.25
N LYS A 608 -5.22 15.77 42.84
CA LYS A 608 -4.27 16.71 43.48
C LYS A 608 -4.74 18.16 43.47
N LYS A 609 -5.61 18.53 42.53
CA LYS A 609 -6.21 19.87 42.42
C LYS A 609 -7.57 19.99 43.13
N GLY A 610 -7.94 19.01 43.95
CA GLY A 610 -9.15 19.02 44.76
C GLY A 610 -10.43 18.68 43.99
N ILE A 611 -10.33 18.11 42.78
CA ILE A 611 -11.49 17.61 42.04
C ILE A 611 -11.78 16.19 42.51
N THR A 612 -13.02 15.93 42.95
CA THR A 612 -13.45 14.62 43.46
C THR A 612 -14.10 13.75 42.38
N GLN A 613 -14.72 14.37 41.36
CA GLN A 613 -15.48 13.68 40.33
C GLN A 613 -15.12 14.16 38.92
N LEU A 614 -15.08 13.21 37.99
CA LEU A 614 -14.88 13.43 36.56
C LEU A 614 -16.12 12.97 35.79
N LEU A 615 -16.38 13.62 34.66
CA LEU A 615 -17.28 13.10 33.64
C LEU A 615 -16.42 12.50 32.52
N VAL A 616 -16.49 11.18 32.36
CA VAL A 616 -15.75 10.41 31.34
C VAL A 616 -16.72 9.72 30.41
N ASP A 617 -16.67 10.04 29.12
CA ASP A 617 -17.53 9.48 28.06
C ASP A 617 -19.03 9.41 28.44
N GLY A 618 -19.53 10.46 29.11
CA GLY A 618 -20.93 10.51 29.56
C GLY A 618 -21.23 9.71 30.84
N LYS A 619 -20.21 9.32 31.62
CA LYS A 619 -20.39 8.69 32.95
C LYS A 619 -19.64 9.48 34.02
N ILE A 620 -20.29 9.72 35.15
CA ILE A 620 -19.64 10.32 36.32
C ILE A 620 -18.83 9.23 37.02
N VAL A 621 -17.54 9.49 37.24
CA VAL A 621 -16.60 8.59 37.91
C VAL A 621 -15.81 9.37 38.94
N ASP A 622 -15.51 8.75 40.09
CA ASP A 622 -14.71 9.39 41.12
C ASP A 622 -13.21 9.38 40.73
N THR A 623 -12.47 10.40 41.18
CA THR A 623 -11.02 10.48 40.94
C THR A 623 -10.24 9.49 41.80
N GLU A 624 -10.75 9.14 42.98
CA GLU A 624 -10.19 8.12 43.85
C GLU A 624 -10.54 6.72 43.32
N GLY A 625 -9.53 5.85 43.16
CA GLY A 625 -9.73 4.51 42.59
C GLY A 625 -10.02 4.50 41.08
N PHE A 626 -9.68 5.58 40.37
CA PHE A 626 -9.90 5.72 38.93
C PHE A 626 -9.29 4.55 38.14
N GLN A 627 -10.12 3.84 37.39
CA GLN A 627 -9.69 2.69 36.59
C GLN A 627 -9.11 3.16 35.25
N PRO A 628 -8.01 2.53 34.76
CA PRO A 628 -7.43 2.87 33.47
C PRO A 628 -8.45 2.75 32.33
N LEU A 629 -8.56 3.80 31.50
CA LEU A 629 -9.46 3.79 30.36
C LEU A 629 -8.92 2.93 29.20
N LYS A 630 -9.76 2.66 28.20
CA LYS A 630 -9.39 1.84 27.05
C LYS A 630 -8.39 2.59 26.18
N ARG A 631 -7.10 2.26 26.31
CA ARG A 631 -5.99 2.92 25.60
C ARG A 631 -6.22 3.21 24.11
N TYR A 632 -6.99 2.39 23.39
CA TYR A 632 -7.17 2.50 21.93
C TYR A 632 -8.45 3.20 21.48
N GLN A 633 -9.30 3.61 22.42
CA GLN A 633 -10.52 4.37 22.13
C GLN A 633 -10.28 5.86 22.43
N PRO A 634 -10.76 6.78 21.57
CA PRO A 634 -10.75 8.18 21.92
C PRO A 634 -11.69 8.40 23.11
N HIS A 635 -11.19 9.06 24.15
CA HIS A 635 -11.92 9.36 25.37
C HIS A 635 -12.07 10.87 25.56
N ASP A 636 -13.22 11.28 26.11
CA ASP A 636 -13.49 12.63 26.57
C ASP A 636 -13.53 12.64 28.11
N ILE A 637 -12.69 13.48 28.73
CA ILE A 637 -12.59 13.61 30.19
C ILE A 637 -12.79 15.07 30.58
N PHE A 638 -13.78 15.31 31.43
CA PHE A 638 -14.08 16.60 32.00
C PHE A 638 -13.98 16.56 33.53
N ALA A 639 -13.35 17.54 34.16
CA ALA A 639 -13.42 17.71 35.61
C ALA A 639 -14.74 18.38 36.01
N ILE A 640 -15.47 17.78 36.95
CA ILE A 640 -16.66 18.41 37.52
C ILE A 640 -16.19 19.44 38.56
N CYS A 641 -16.44 20.71 38.29
CA CYS A 641 -15.97 21.83 39.08
C CYS A 641 -17.11 22.44 39.91
N ASN A 642 -16.78 23.03 41.05
CA ASN A 642 -17.77 23.65 41.94
C ASN A 642 -18.23 25.02 41.41
N ASP A 643 -17.30 25.75 40.81
CA ASP A 643 -17.51 27.08 40.27
C ASP A 643 -16.91 27.25 38.86
N THR A 644 -17.35 28.31 38.20
CA THR A 644 -16.95 28.65 36.83
C THR A 644 -15.48 29.06 36.74
N SER A 645 -14.97 29.76 37.75
CA SER A 645 -13.59 30.24 37.78
C SER A 645 -12.58 29.08 37.82
N GLN A 646 -12.83 28.07 38.67
CA GLN A 646 -12.09 26.82 38.74
C GLN A 646 -12.18 26.06 37.41
N ALA A 647 -13.35 26.01 36.79
CA ALA A 647 -13.54 25.32 35.52
C ALA A 647 -12.75 25.96 34.37
N ILE A 648 -12.78 27.29 34.27
CA ILE A 648 -12.03 28.06 33.28
C ILE A 648 -10.52 27.90 33.51
N LEU A 649 -10.05 27.94 34.76
CA LEU A 649 -8.63 27.79 35.09
C LEU A 649 -8.12 26.39 34.70
N LEU A 650 -8.85 25.33 35.04
CA LEU A 650 -8.48 23.96 34.72
C LEU A 650 -8.59 23.66 33.22
N GLY A 651 -9.61 24.20 32.56
CA GLY A 651 -9.86 24.08 31.12
C GLY A 651 -9.08 25.06 30.26
N ARG A 652 -8.10 25.80 30.83
CA ARG A 652 -7.21 26.75 30.15
C ARG A 652 -7.96 27.81 29.34
N GLY A 653 -8.98 28.43 29.94
CA GLY A 653 -9.84 29.42 29.29
C GLY A 653 -11.17 28.85 28.78
N ASN A 654 -11.36 27.52 28.83
CA ASN A 654 -12.60 26.88 28.39
C ASN A 654 -13.37 26.27 29.57
N CYS A 655 -14.69 26.33 29.50
CA CYS A 655 -15.62 25.76 30.46
C CYS A 655 -16.82 25.17 29.71
N ASN A 656 -17.43 24.13 30.25
CA ASN A 656 -18.61 23.50 29.71
C ASN A 656 -19.72 23.48 30.76
N ALA A 657 -20.97 23.57 30.34
CA ALA A 657 -22.11 23.38 31.23
C ALA A 657 -23.09 22.37 30.63
N ILE A 658 -23.60 21.47 31.47
CA ILE A 658 -24.58 20.46 31.06
C ILE A 658 -25.58 20.18 32.20
N PRO A 659 -26.89 20.08 31.91
CA PRO A 659 -27.86 19.60 32.88
C PRO A 659 -27.58 18.14 33.25
N GLN A 660 -27.63 17.79 34.54
CA GLN A 660 -27.32 16.43 35.00
C GLN A 660 -28.23 15.36 34.36
N SER A 661 -29.46 15.72 34.01
CA SER A 661 -30.42 14.83 33.33
C SER A 661 -30.07 14.51 31.87
N GLN A 662 -29.11 15.22 31.26
CA GLN A 662 -28.78 15.12 29.83
C GLN A 662 -27.39 14.53 29.58
N ILE A 663 -26.73 14.03 30.62
CA ILE A 663 -25.36 13.48 30.55
C ILE A 663 -25.22 12.34 29.53
N THR A 664 -26.26 11.53 29.35
CA THR A 664 -26.24 10.43 28.36
C THR A 664 -26.08 10.91 26.91
N ASN A 665 -26.47 12.16 26.61
CA ASN A 665 -26.31 12.80 25.30
C ASN A 665 -25.34 13.99 25.38
N TYR A 666 -24.24 13.84 26.14
CA TYR A 666 -23.33 14.95 26.43
C TYR A 666 -22.75 15.63 25.19
N GLN A 667 -22.55 14.92 24.09
CA GLN A 667 -21.97 15.50 22.86
C GLN A 667 -22.88 16.54 22.19
N SER A 668 -24.21 16.40 22.28
CA SER A 668 -25.16 17.30 21.61
C SER A 668 -25.80 18.34 22.54
N GLN A 669 -25.84 18.06 23.85
CA GLN A 669 -26.52 18.91 24.83
C GLN A 669 -25.56 19.79 25.66
N MET A 670 -24.25 19.54 25.57
CA MET A 670 -23.26 20.32 26.32
C MET A 670 -23.06 21.69 25.68
N GLN A 671 -23.26 22.74 26.48
CA GLN A 671 -22.94 24.09 26.07
C GLN A 671 -21.48 24.39 26.43
N SER A 672 -20.74 24.93 25.46
CA SER A 672 -19.36 25.37 25.68
C SER A 672 -19.32 26.85 25.96
N PHE A 673 -18.36 27.27 26.77
CA PHE A 673 -18.02 28.64 27.11
C PHE A 673 -16.50 28.78 26.98
N SER A 674 -16.04 29.86 26.38
CA SER A 674 -14.61 30.11 26.21
C SER A 674 -14.30 31.57 26.47
N THR A 675 -13.25 31.88 27.22
CA THR A 675 -12.78 33.26 27.42
C THR A 675 -12.20 33.87 26.14
N ALA A 676 -11.92 33.07 25.10
CA ALA A 676 -11.27 33.53 23.88
C ALA A 676 -12.15 33.50 22.62
N ARG A 677 -13.30 32.79 22.62
CA ARG A 677 -13.99 32.42 21.36
C ARG A 677 -15.51 32.43 21.45
N VAL A 678 -16.12 33.61 21.32
CA VAL A 678 -17.58 33.82 21.28
C VAL A 678 -17.99 34.70 20.11
N SER A 679 -19.11 34.35 19.46
CA SER A 679 -19.71 35.25 18.48
C SER A 679 -20.23 36.51 19.17
N PRO A 680 -19.80 37.71 18.76
CA PRO A 680 -20.30 38.97 19.33
C PRO A 680 -21.80 39.18 19.08
N VAL A 681 -22.35 38.55 18.03
CA VAL A 681 -23.74 38.74 17.60
C VAL A 681 -24.67 37.70 18.23
N THR A 682 -24.29 36.42 18.18
CA THR A 682 -25.17 35.34 18.64
C THR A 682 -24.93 34.94 20.09
N GLY A 683 -23.81 35.37 20.69
CA GLY A 683 -23.39 34.95 22.02
C GLY A 683 -23.02 33.47 22.14
N LYS A 684 -22.99 32.73 21.01
CA LYS A 684 -22.56 31.33 20.99
C LYS A 684 -21.04 31.25 21.15
N SER A 685 -20.59 30.37 22.04
CA SER A 685 -19.16 30.07 22.17
C SER A 685 -18.77 28.91 21.28
N PHE A 686 -17.55 28.95 20.78
CA PHE A 686 -16.99 27.96 19.87
C PHE A 686 -15.80 27.25 20.51
N GLU A 687 -15.60 25.99 20.15
CA GLU A 687 -14.45 25.21 20.61
C GLU A 687 -13.17 25.59 19.86
N GLU A 688 -12.03 25.22 20.44
CA GLU A 688 -10.73 25.39 19.80
C GLU A 688 -10.63 24.60 18.50
N PRO A 689 -10.26 25.24 17.37
CA PRO A 689 -9.95 24.52 16.15
C PRO A 689 -8.81 23.52 16.36
N ASP A 690 -9.08 22.25 16.03
CA ASP A 690 -8.11 21.16 16.08
C ASP A 690 -7.82 20.68 14.64
N PRO A 691 -6.61 20.20 14.31
CA PRO A 691 -6.31 19.70 12.97
C PRO A 691 -7.29 18.65 12.42
N HIS A 692 -7.96 17.86 13.27
CA HIS A 692 -8.99 16.91 12.83
C HIS A 692 -10.24 17.61 12.26
N HIS A 693 -10.55 18.85 12.67
CA HIS A 693 -11.66 19.64 12.11
C HIS A 693 -11.38 20.05 10.66
N PHE A 694 -10.11 20.13 10.27
CA PHE A 694 -9.68 20.42 8.91
C PHE A 694 -9.34 19.15 8.12
N SER A 695 -9.69 17.97 8.65
CA SER A 695 -9.40 16.69 8.00
C SER A 695 -10.61 16.11 7.29
N PHE A 696 -10.65 16.15 5.97
CA PHE A 696 -11.68 15.46 5.16
C PHE A 696 -11.62 13.93 5.21
N ASN A 697 -10.59 13.36 5.86
CA ASN A 697 -10.48 11.92 6.14
C ASN A 697 -11.07 11.55 7.51
N SER A 698 -11.41 12.53 8.35
CA SER A 698 -11.92 12.32 9.70
C SER A 698 -13.40 12.66 9.78
N HIS A 699 -14.13 11.89 10.58
CA HIS A 699 -15.55 12.13 10.84
C HIS A 699 -15.87 13.53 11.39
N ARG A 700 -14.89 14.18 12.03
CA ARG A 700 -15.03 15.54 12.57
C ARG A 700 -14.85 16.65 11.53
N GLY A 701 -14.09 16.40 10.47
CA GLY A 701 -13.73 17.42 9.46
C GLY A 701 -14.33 17.14 8.08
N TRP A 702 -14.87 15.96 7.85
CA TRP A 702 -15.48 15.62 6.57
C TRP A 702 -16.88 16.25 6.42
N CYS A 703 -17.28 16.51 5.18
CA CYS A 703 -18.65 16.92 4.91
C CYS A 703 -19.60 15.74 5.23
N PRO A 704 -20.69 15.94 5.98
CA PRO A 704 -21.65 14.87 6.28
C PRO A 704 -22.28 14.24 5.02
N SER A 705 -22.42 15.03 3.95
CA SER A 705 -23.06 14.62 2.70
C SER A 705 -22.12 13.81 1.81
N CYS A 706 -20.93 14.33 1.51
CA CYS A 706 -19.96 13.67 0.61
C CYS A 706 -18.83 12.95 1.33
N ARG A 707 -18.80 12.94 2.67
CA ARG A 707 -17.77 12.29 3.51
C ARG A 707 -16.33 12.62 3.09
N GLY A 708 -16.11 13.84 2.62
CA GLY A 708 -14.79 14.37 2.26
C GLY A 708 -14.36 14.15 0.81
N TYR A 709 -15.23 13.65 -0.06
CA TYR A 709 -14.97 13.51 -1.50
C TYR A 709 -15.15 14.79 -2.32
N GLY A 710 -15.81 15.81 -1.77
CA GLY A 710 -16.00 17.13 -2.40
C GLY A 710 -17.07 17.19 -3.51
N VAL A 711 -17.57 16.03 -3.96
CA VAL A 711 -18.58 15.91 -5.02
C VAL A 711 -19.80 15.15 -4.51
N ALA A 712 -21.00 15.53 -4.94
CA ALA A 712 -22.21 14.78 -4.61
C ALA A 712 -22.20 13.44 -5.36
N ALA A 713 -22.48 12.33 -4.66
CA ALA A 713 -22.64 11.04 -5.32
C ALA A 713 -23.76 11.15 -6.37
N THR A 714 -23.46 10.88 -7.64
CA THR A 714 -24.47 10.88 -8.70
C THR A 714 -25.56 9.87 -8.34
N SER A 715 -26.73 10.41 -8.04
CA SER A 715 -27.95 9.68 -7.70
C SER A 715 -28.39 8.82 -8.89
N GLY A 716 -27.84 7.61 -9.00
CA GLY A 716 -28.19 6.68 -10.08
C GLY A 716 -27.92 5.19 -9.82
N ARG A 717 -27.22 4.80 -8.74
CA ARG A 717 -26.94 3.37 -8.45
C ARG A 717 -27.18 2.93 -7.01
N LEU A 718 -27.90 3.73 -6.21
CA LEU A 718 -28.28 3.36 -4.85
C LEU A 718 -29.51 2.43 -4.83
N ALA A 719 -29.37 1.25 -5.44
CA ALA A 719 -30.19 0.12 -5.05
C ALA A 719 -29.58 -0.46 -3.77
N LYS A 720 -30.27 -0.28 -2.63
CA LYS A 720 -30.01 -0.96 -1.36
C LYS A 720 -29.80 -2.47 -1.59
N LYS A 721 -28.55 -2.91 -1.72
CA LYS A 721 -28.20 -4.29 -1.36
C LYS A 721 -27.89 -4.27 0.13
N ASN A 722 -28.76 -4.91 0.91
CA ASN A 722 -28.54 -5.17 2.34
C ASN A 722 -27.31 -6.07 2.49
N HIS A 723 -26.10 -5.51 2.48
CA HIS A 723 -24.92 -6.18 3.00
C HIS A 723 -24.87 -5.92 4.50
N SER A 724 -24.97 -6.98 5.30
CA SER A 724 -24.66 -6.92 6.72
C SER A 724 -23.13 -6.79 6.86
N TYR A 725 -22.63 -5.58 7.01
CA TYR A 725 -21.22 -5.34 7.34
C TYR A 725 -20.98 -5.69 8.81
N ASN A 726 -19.89 -6.40 9.12
CA ASN A 726 -19.60 -6.86 10.48
C ASN A 726 -18.95 -5.78 11.35
N SER A 727 -18.67 -4.59 10.79
CA SER A 727 -18.19 -3.40 11.50
C SER A 727 -18.40 -2.14 10.66
N GLU A 728 -18.48 -0.97 11.30
CA GLU A 728 -18.55 0.34 10.61
C GLU A 728 -17.38 0.53 9.65
N LEU A 729 -16.16 0.11 10.05
CA LEU A 729 -14.97 0.15 9.20
C LEU A 729 -15.10 -0.71 7.93
N GLU A 730 -15.82 -1.84 8.01
CA GLU A 730 -16.05 -2.71 6.84
C GLU A 730 -17.06 -2.10 5.87
N ALA A 731 -18.06 -1.37 6.39
CA ALA A 731 -18.96 -0.57 5.58
C ALA A 731 -18.24 0.60 4.91
N GLU A 732 -17.38 1.32 5.66
CA GLU A 732 -16.57 2.44 5.16
C GLU A 732 -15.61 2.01 4.04
N ILE A 733 -14.91 0.89 4.21
CA ILE A 733 -14.00 0.36 3.19
C ILE A 733 -14.76 -0.06 1.92
N HIS A 734 -15.95 -0.63 2.06
CA HIS A 734 -16.76 -1.06 0.91
C HIS A 734 -17.32 0.15 0.13
N GLU A 735 -17.78 1.18 0.84
CA GLU A 735 -18.26 2.42 0.26
C GLU A 735 -17.11 3.22 -0.39
N ASP A 736 -15.92 3.21 0.20
CA ASP A 736 -14.70 3.77 -0.41
C ASP A 736 -14.28 3.01 -1.67
N LEU A 737 -14.48 1.69 -1.74
CA LEU A 737 -14.23 0.88 -2.95
C LEU A 737 -15.26 1.18 -4.06
N GLU A 738 -16.53 1.38 -3.69
CA GLU A 738 -17.60 1.71 -4.63
C GLU A 738 -17.45 3.14 -5.20
N ASN A 739 -17.09 4.11 -4.36
CA ASN A 739 -16.83 5.50 -4.79
C ASN A 739 -15.51 5.66 -5.56
N GLN A 740 -14.57 4.71 -5.46
CA GLN A 740 -13.34 4.71 -6.27
C GLN A 740 -13.56 4.34 -7.74
N GLY A 741 -14.70 3.72 -8.08
CA GLY A 741 -15.08 3.42 -9.47
C GLY A 741 -15.54 4.66 -10.27
N ALA A 742 -15.80 5.78 -9.60
CA ALA A 742 -16.24 7.04 -10.19
C ALA A 742 -15.05 7.98 -10.43
N LYS A 743 -14.09 7.58 -11.29
CA LYS A 743 -12.96 8.45 -11.66
C LYS A 743 -13.27 9.43 -12.80
N SER A 744 -14.31 9.18 -13.60
CA SER A 744 -14.56 9.94 -14.82
C SER A 744 -15.43 11.18 -14.64
N ASP A 745 -16.09 11.37 -13.49
CA ASP A 745 -17.09 12.43 -13.35
C ASP A 745 -16.66 13.63 -12.49
N ILE A 746 -15.43 13.78 -11.95
CA ILE A 746 -15.13 14.96 -11.12
C ILE A 746 -15.26 16.30 -11.89
N GLN A 747 -15.06 16.28 -13.22
CA GLN A 747 -15.27 17.46 -14.06
C GLN A 747 -16.75 17.73 -14.41
N ASN A 748 -17.64 16.75 -14.27
CA ASN A 748 -19.09 16.84 -14.57
C ASN A 748 -20.00 16.60 -13.35
N SER A 749 -19.44 16.25 -12.19
CA SER A 749 -20.15 16.01 -10.96
C SER A 749 -20.40 17.33 -10.27
N ASN A 750 -21.64 17.56 -9.86
CA ASN A 750 -21.96 18.76 -9.11
C ASN A 750 -21.16 18.77 -7.80
N PRO A 751 -20.50 19.90 -7.46
CA PRO A 751 -19.85 20.05 -6.17
C PRO A 751 -20.86 19.75 -5.06
N CYS A 752 -20.39 19.09 -4.01
CA CYS A 752 -21.24 18.86 -2.85
C CYS A 752 -21.70 20.22 -2.30
N PRO A 753 -23.03 20.46 -2.19
CA PRO A 753 -23.56 21.73 -1.70
C PRO A 753 -23.22 21.98 -0.23
#